data_AF-A0A673VY55-F1
#
_entry.id   AF-A0A673VY55-F1
#
_cell.length_a   1.000
_cell.length_b   1.000
_cell.length_c   1.000
_cell.angle_alpha   90.00
_cell.angle_beta   90.00
_cell.angle_gamma   90.00
#
_symmetry.space_group_name_H-M   'P 1'
#
loop_
_entity.id
_entity.type
_entity.pdbx_description
1 polymer ?
#
loop_
_entity_poly.entity_id
_entity_poly.type
_entity_poly.pdbx_seq_one_letter_code
_entity_poly.pdbx_strand_id
1 'polypeptide(L)'
;MEASQPIGLPGLEGEVEASQPIGLPGLEGEVEASQPIGLPGLEGEGEASQPIGLPGLEGEVEASQPIGLPGLEGEVEASQPIDLPGLEGDVEASQPIGLPGLEGEVEASQPIGLPGLEGEMEASQPIGLPGLEGEVEASQPIGLPGLEGEVEASQPIGLPGLEGEGEASQPIGLPGLEGEVEASQPIGLPGLEGDVEASQPIGLPGLEGEVEASQPIGLPGLEGDVEASQPIGLPGLEGEVEASQPIGLPGLEGDVEASQPIGLPGLEGDPIGLPGLPGLEGDVEASQPIGLPGLEGDVEASQPIGLPGLEGEVEASQPIGLPGLEGEVEASQPIGLPGLEGDVEASQRIGLPGLEGEVEASQPIGLPGLEGEMEASQPIGLPGLEGEMEASQPIGLPGLEGEVEASQPIGLPGLEGEVEASQPIGLPGLEGEGEASQPIGLPGLEGEVEASQPIGLPGLEGDVEASQPIGLPGLEGEVEASQPIGLPGLEGDVEASQPIGLPGLEGEVEASQPIGLPGLEGDVEASQPIGLPGLEGDVEASQPIGLPGLEGDVEASQPIGLPGLEGEVEASQPIGLPGLEGEVEASQPIGLPGLEGDVEASQPIGLPGLEGEVEASQPIGLPGLEGDVEASQPIGLPGLEGDVEASQPIGLPGLEGEVEASQPIGLPGLEGEGEASQPIGLPGLEGEVEASQPIGLPGLEVDANTSGDVEEAVGGQQPSSRTATSAFVQGGTG
;
A
#
# COMPACT_ATOMS: atom_id res chain seq x y z
N MET A 1 -4.00 4.91 -114.32
CA MET A 1 -4.13 6.16 -115.10
C MET A 1 -3.32 7.23 -114.39
N GLU A 2 -2.40 7.93 -115.07
CA GLU A 2 -1.68 9.07 -114.49
C GLU A 2 -2.33 10.40 -114.93
N ALA A 3 -2.92 11.14 -113.99
CA ALA A 3 -3.48 12.47 -114.25
C ALA A 3 -3.44 13.36 -113.00
N SER A 4 -3.07 14.65 -113.13
CA SER A 4 -2.96 15.53 -111.96
C SER A 4 -4.32 15.88 -111.31
N GLN A 5 -5.37 16.06 -112.12
CA GLN A 5 -6.72 16.43 -111.64
C GLN A 5 -7.83 15.85 -112.55
N PRO A 6 -8.07 14.52 -112.54
CA PRO A 6 -9.19 13.94 -113.26
C PRO A 6 -10.52 14.33 -112.59
N ILE A 7 -11.52 14.72 -113.39
CA ILE A 7 -12.86 15.12 -112.92
C ILE A 7 -13.93 14.35 -113.69
N GLY A 8 -14.82 13.61 -113.00
CA GLY A 8 -16.09 13.14 -113.56
C GLY A 8 -16.03 11.98 -114.57
N LEU A 9 -15.06 11.06 -114.49
CA LEU A 9 -14.97 9.87 -115.33
C LEU A 9 -15.54 8.64 -114.58
N PRO A 10 -16.69 8.07 -115.01
CA PRO A 10 -17.27 6.88 -114.38
C PRO A 10 -16.66 5.56 -114.90
N GLY A 11 -16.55 4.55 -114.03
CA GLY A 11 -16.26 3.14 -114.41
C GLY A 11 -14.83 2.87 -114.88
N LEU A 12 -13.84 3.28 -114.09
CA LEU A 12 -12.43 2.97 -114.35
C LEU A 12 -12.04 1.67 -113.63
N GLU A 13 -11.36 0.77 -114.34
CA GLU A 13 -10.78 -0.47 -113.79
C GLU A 13 -9.24 -0.36 -113.78
N GLY A 14 -8.61 -0.71 -112.65
CA GLY A 14 -7.15 -0.79 -112.46
C GLY A 14 -6.50 0.42 -111.77
N GLU A 15 -5.18 0.35 -111.54
CA GLU A 15 -4.39 1.35 -110.77
C GLU A 15 -4.61 2.80 -111.24
N VAL A 16 -4.97 3.69 -110.30
CA VAL A 16 -5.12 5.14 -110.54
C VAL A 16 -4.16 5.93 -109.65
N GLU A 17 -3.22 6.64 -110.29
CA GLU A 17 -2.27 7.54 -109.62
C GLU A 17 -2.64 8.99 -109.96
N ALA A 18 -3.14 9.74 -108.98
CA ALA A 18 -3.62 11.10 -109.19
C ALA A 18 -3.44 12.00 -107.97
N SER A 19 -2.99 13.25 -108.16
CA SER A 19 -2.82 14.15 -107.01
C SER A 19 -4.14 14.58 -106.36
N GLN A 20 -5.15 14.99 -107.14
CA GLN A 20 -6.44 15.47 -106.63
C GLN A 20 -7.60 15.01 -107.53
N PRO A 21 -7.95 13.72 -107.54
CA PRO A 21 -9.12 13.24 -108.27
C PRO A 21 -10.41 13.75 -107.62
N ILE A 22 -11.38 14.17 -108.43
CA ILE A 22 -12.69 14.65 -107.97
C ILE A 22 -13.82 13.93 -108.70
N GLY A 23 -14.71 13.25 -107.98
CA GLY A 23 -15.96 12.74 -108.55
C GLY A 23 -15.79 11.58 -109.55
N LEU A 24 -15.09 10.50 -109.19
CA LEU A 24 -14.96 9.28 -110.01
C LEU A 24 -15.80 8.15 -109.39
N PRO A 25 -17.06 7.97 -109.80
CA PRO A 25 -17.94 6.93 -109.24
C PRO A 25 -17.61 5.53 -109.83
N GLY A 26 -17.66 4.50 -108.97
CA GLY A 26 -17.54 3.09 -109.36
C GLY A 26 -16.15 2.74 -109.90
N LEU A 27 -15.12 2.99 -109.09
CA LEU A 27 -13.72 2.69 -109.40
C LEU A 27 -13.37 1.34 -108.76
N GLU A 28 -12.92 0.38 -109.56
CA GLU A 28 -12.47 -0.94 -109.08
C GLU A 28 -10.93 -1.03 -109.19
N GLY A 29 -10.24 -1.22 -108.07
CA GLY A 29 -8.78 -1.40 -107.98
C GLY A 29 -8.04 -0.36 -107.12
N GLU A 30 -6.70 -0.46 -107.09
CA GLU A 30 -5.80 0.36 -106.27
C GLU A 30 -5.83 1.85 -106.64
N VAL A 31 -6.00 2.72 -105.64
CA VAL A 31 -5.96 4.18 -105.79
C VAL A 31 -4.85 4.78 -104.93
N GLU A 32 -3.84 5.37 -105.58
CA GLU A 32 -2.80 6.16 -104.92
C GLU A 32 -3.06 7.66 -105.17
N ALA A 33 -3.55 8.38 -104.15
CA ALA A 33 -3.94 9.78 -104.31
C ALA A 33 -3.64 10.66 -103.10
N SER A 34 -3.09 11.86 -103.33
CA SER A 34 -2.78 12.74 -102.19
C SER A 34 -4.02 13.34 -101.50
N GLN A 35 -5.04 13.78 -102.26
CA GLN A 35 -6.27 14.38 -101.71
C GLN A 35 -7.49 14.06 -102.59
N PRO A 36 -7.97 12.80 -102.61
CA PRO A 36 -9.18 12.44 -103.35
C PRO A 36 -10.41 13.06 -102.70
N ILE A 37 -11.34 13.58 -103.52
CA ILE A 37 -12.61 14.15 -103.07
C ILE A 37 -13.77 13.46 -103.81
N GLY A 38 -14.64 12.76 -103.10
CA GLY A 38 -15.88 12.22 -103.69
C GLY A 38 -15.67 11.08 -104.69
N LEU A 39 -15.19 9.91 -104.24
CA LEU A 39 -15.15 8.66 -105.03
C LEU A 39 -16.19 7.67 -104.46
N PRO A 40 -17.49 7.79 -104.80
CA PRO A 40 -18.51 6.90 -104.27
C PRO A 40 -18.40 5.49 -104.89
N GLY A 41 -18.51 4.44 -104.06
CA GLY A 41 -18.45 3.04 -104.49
C GLY A 41 -17.08 2.63 -105.02
N LEU A 42 -16.02 2.89 -104.24
CA LEU A 42 -14.68 2.37 -104.52
C LEU A 42 -14.60 0.96 -103.94
N GLU A 43 -14.23 -0.02 -104.77
CA GLU A 43 -13.95 -1.39 -104.35
C GLU A 43 -12.43 -1.65 -104.52
N GLY A 44 -11.70 -1.86 -103.41
CA GLY A 44 -10.26 -2.15 -103.40
C GLY A 44 -9.43 -1.37 -102.37
N GLU A 45 -8.10 -1.53 -102.43
CA GLU A 45 -7.12 -0.88 -101.54
C GLU A 45 -6.92 0.60 -101.93
N GLY A 46 -6.95 1.49 -100.93
CA GLY A 46 -6.80 2.94 -101.12
C GLY A 46 -5.69 3.55 -100.28
N GLU A 47 -4.57 3.90 -100.90
CA GLU A 47 -3.51 4.70 -100.27
C GLU A 47 -3.78 6.20 -100.51
N ALA A 48 -4.17 6.92 -99.46
CA ALA A 48 -4.46 8.34 -99.58
C ALA A 48 -3.97 9.19 -98.40
N SER A 49 -3.34 10.33 -98.69
CA SER A 49 -2.89 11.19 -97.57
C SER A 49 -4.08 11.80 -96.81
N GLN A 50 -5.04 12.42 -97.51
CA GLN A 50 -6.20 13.10 -96.90
C GLN A 50 -7.47 12.91 -97.74
N PRO A 51 -8.08 11.71 -97.75
CA PRO A 51 -9.33 11.48 -98.47
C PRO A 51 -10.49 12.22 -97.79
N ILE A 52 -11.36 12.83 -98.61
CA ILE A 52 -12.56 13.52 -98.14
C ILE A 52 -13.80 12.98 -98.88
N GLY A 53 -14.76 12.42 -98.13
CA GLY A 53 -16.08 12.11 -98.67
C GLY A 53 -16.13 10.92 -99.62
N LEU A 54 -15.75 9.71 -99.19
CA LEU A 54 -15.87 8.47 -99.99
C LEU A 54 -16.99 7.58 -99.42
N PRO A 55 -18.26 7.77 -99.82
CA PRO A 55 -19.36 6.96 -99.30
C PRO A 55 -19.36 5.54 -99.90
N GLY A 56 -19.56 4.51 -99.07
CA GLY A 56 -19.65 3.12 -99.50
C GLY A 56 -18.35 2.58 -100.07
N LEU A 57 -17.25 2.75 -99.35
CA LEU A 57 -15.96 2.14 -99.69
C LEU A 57 -15.94 0.72 -99.11
N GLU A 58 -15.61 -0.27 -99.92
CA GLU A 58 -15.36 -1.65 -99.50
C GLU A 58 -13.86 -1.95 -99.66
N GLY A 59 -13.15 -2.22 -98.56
CA GLY A 59 -11.71 -2.57 -98.55
C GLY A 59 -10.86 -1.85 -97.49
N GLU A 60 -9.55 -2.08 -97.56
CA GLU A 60 -8.53 -1.50 -96.66
C GLU A 60 -8.24 -0.03 -97.01
N VAL A 61 -8.24 0.83 -95.99
CA VAL A 61 -7.89 2.25 -96.11
C VAL A 61 -6.64 2.58 -95.31
N GLU A 62 -5.54 2.82 -96.02
CA GLU A 62 -4.32 3.38 -95.46
C GLU A 62 -4.30 4.90 -95.68
N ALA A 63 -4.55 5.68 -94.62
CA ALA A 63 -4.64 7.13 -94.75
C ALA A 63 -4.15 7.92 -93.54
N SER A 64 -3.49 9.06 -93.76
CA SER A 64 -3.02 9.87 -92.61
C SER A 64 -4.17 10.56 -91.87
N GLN A 65 -5.14 11.13 -92.60
CA GLN A 65 -6.28 11.87 -92.02
C GLN A 65 -7.54 11.72 -92.90
N PRO A 66 -8.19 10.54 -92.91
CA PRO A 66 -9.46 10.38 -93.62
C PRO A 66 -10.57 11.19 -92.93
N ILE A 67 -11.39 11.88 -93.73
CA ILE A 67 -12.51 12.70 -93.24
C ILE A 67 -13.80 12.30 -93.97
N GLY A 68 -14.82 11.89 -93.21
CA GLY A 68 -16.17 11.71 -93.74
C GLY A 68 -16.31 10.54 -94.72
N LEU A 69 -16.05 9.31 -94.28
CA LEU A 69 -16.27 8.08 -95.09
C LEU A 69 -17.49 7.32 -94.53
N PRO A 70 -18.73 7.70 -94.89
CA PRO A 70 -19.93 7.06 -94.35
C PRO A 70 -20.13 5.66 -94.96
N GLY A 71 -20.42 4.67 -94.10
CA GLY A 71 -20.68 3.29 -94.51
C GLY A 71 -19.47 2.62 -95.13
N LEU A 72 -18.30 2.72 -94.47
CA LEU A 72 -17.09 2.00 -94.84
C LEU A 72 -17.20 0.57 -94.30
N GLU A 73 -16.96 -0.41 -95.16
CA GLU A 73 -16.83 -1.83 -94.78
C GLU A 73 -15.37 -2.25 -95.00
N GLY A 74 -14.62 -2.53 -93.93
CA GLY A 74 -13.19 -2.91 -94.00
C GLY A 74 -12.28 -2.32 -92.91
N GLU A 75 -11.00 -2.67 -92.98
CA GLU A 75 -9.96 -2.23 -92.03
C GLU A 75 -9.50 -0.79 -92.31
N VAL A 76 -9.32 0.02 -91.26
CA VAL A 76 -8.80 1.38 -91.36
C VAL A 76 -7.49 1.51 -90.58
N GLU A 77 -6.38 1.67 -91.29
CA GLU A 77 -5.10 2.05 -90.71
C GLU A 77 -4.88 3.55 -90.92
N ALA A 78 -5.08 4.35 -89.87
CA ALA A 78 -5.03 5.80 -89.99
C ALA A 78 -4.47 6.55 -88.78
N SER A 79 -3.72 7.63 -89.02
CA SER A 79 -3.19 8.41 -87.89
C SER A 79 -4.30 9.15 -87.13
N GLN A 80 -5.21 9.82 -87.85
CA GLN A 80 -6.30 10.61 -87.26
C GLN A 80 -7.58 10.55 -88.13
N PRO A 81 -8.33 9.43 -88.11
CA PRO A 81 -9.61 9.36 -88.79
C PRO A 81 -10.63 10.27 -88.10
N ILE A 82 -11.41 10.99 -88.89
CA ILE A 82 -12.42 11.94 -88.40
C ILE A 82 -13.76 11.65 -89.06
N ASP A 83 -14.81 11.49 -88.25
CA ASP A 83 -16.21 11.42 -88.69
C ASP A 83 -16.45 10.29 -89.72
N LEU A 84 -16.23 9.03 -89.32
CA LEU A 84 -16.52 7.83 -90.12
C LEU A 84 -17.80 7.13 -89.61
N PRO A 85 -19.00 7.62 -89.95
CA PRO A 85 -20.24 7.09 -89.41
C PRO A 85 -20.60 5.73 -90.02
N GLY A 86 -20.97 4.77 -89.16
CA GLY A 86 -21.40 3.43 -89.57
C GLY A 86 -20.28 2.62 -90.22
N LEU A 87 -19.08 2.64 -89.60
CA LEU A 87 -17.95 1.81 -90.01
C LEU A 87 -18.16 0.39 -89.48
N GLU A 88 -18.06 -0.60 -90.36
CA GLU A 88 -18.08 -2.03 -90.02
C GLU A 88 -16.69 -2.60 -90.33
N GLY A 89 -15.89 -2.88 -89.29
CA GLY A 89 -14.50 -3.35 -89.40
C GLY A 89 -13.55 -2.80 -88.33
N ASP A 90 -12.31 -3.28 -88.36
CA ASP A 90 -11.30 -2.96 -87.35
C ASP A 90 -10.60 -1.62 -87.63
N VAL A 91 -10.30 -0.88 -86.57
CA VAL A 91 -9.64 0.43 -86.66
C VAL A 91 -8.34 0.44 -85.86
N GLU A 92 -7.22 0.53 -86.58
CA GLU A 92 -5.92 0.80 -85.98
C GLU A 92 -5.59 2.30 -86.17
N ALA A 93 -5.72 3.09 -85.10
CA ALA A 93 -5.56 4.53 -85.21
C ALA A 93 -4.93 5.22 -84.00
N SER A 94 -4.05 6.20 -84.24
CA SER A 94 -3.45 6.93 -83.11
C SER A 94 -4.47 7.79 -82.36
N GLN A 95 -5.30 8.56 -83.08
CA GLN A 95 -6.27 9.49 -82.49
C GLN A 95 -7.57 9.55 -83.32
N PRO A 96 -8.41 8.51 -83.30
CA PRO A 96 -9.71 8.56 -83.96
C PRO A 96 -10.63 9.57 -83.26
N ILE A 97 -11.37 10.36 -84.06
CA ILE A 97 -12.30 11.37 -83.57
C ILE A 97 -13.66 11.17 -84.23
N GLY A 98 -14.70 10.85 -83.45
CA GLY A 98 -16.06 10.78 -83.96
C GLY A 98 -16.30 9.60 -84.91
N LEU A 99 -16.34 8.37 -84.40
CA LEU A 99 -16.74 7.19 -85.20
C LEU A 99 -18.09 6.69 -84.67
N PRO A 100 -19.23 7.33 -85.00
CA PRO A 100 -20.52 6.95 -84.46
C PRO A 100 -21.03 5.65 -85.09
N GLY A 101 -21.46 4.70 -84.24
CA GLY A 101 -21.99 3.41 -84.69
C GLY A 101 -20.92 2.53 -85.34
N LEU A 102 -19.73 2.48 -84.73
CA LEU A 102 -18.65 1.57 -85.14
C LEU A 102 -18.97 0.17 -84.62
N GLU A 103 -18.88 -0.83 -85.50
CA GLU A 103 -18.96 -2.26 -85.16
C GLU A 103 -17.61 -2.90 -85.52
N GLY A 104 -16.84 -3.37 -84.52
CA GLY A 104 -15.49 -3.93 -84.72
C GLY A 104 -14.49 -3.66 -83.59
N GLU A 105 -13.25 -4.15 -83.73
CA GLU A 105 -12.16 -3.94 -82.78
C GLU A 105 -11.51 -2.55 -82.98
N VAL A 106 -11.23 -1.84 -81.88
CA VAL A 106 -10.53 -0.54 -81.93
C VAL A 106 -9.24 -0.60 -81.13
N GLU A 107 -8.11 -0.55 -81.82
CA GLU A 107 -6.79 -0.34 -81.21
C GLU A 107 -6.39 1.14 -81.39
N ALA A 108 -6.48 1.92 -80.30
CA ALA A 108 -6.23 3.35 -80.39
C ALA A 108 -5.52 3.97 -79.19
N SER A 109 -4.55 4.87 -79.44
CA SER A 109 -3.86 5.54 -78.32
C SER A 109 -4.78 6.51 -77.57
N GLN A 110 -5.52 7.37 -78.28
CA GLN A 110 -6.36 8.42 -77.69
C GLN A 110 -7.66 8.62 -78.48
N PRO A 111 -8.59 7.65 -78.44
CA PRO A 111 -9.89 7.81 -79.10
C PRO A 111 -10.73 8.89 -78.42
N ILE A 112 -11.39 9.73 -79.21
CA ILE A 112 -12.26 10.80 -78.73
C ILE A 112 -13.64 10.65 -79.38
N GLY A 113 -14.68 10.43 -78.57
CA GLY A 113 -16.06 10.48 -79.06
C GLY A 113 -16.41 9.34 -80.01
N LEU A 114 -16.46 8.10 -79.54
CA LEU A 114 -16.96 6.94 -80.30
C LEU A 114 -18.34 6.53 -79.74
N PRO A 115 -19.42 7.26 -80.06
CA PRO A 115 -20.74 6.94 -79.53
C PRO A 115 -21.32 5.68 -80.19
N GLY A 116 -21.83 4.75 -79.38
CA GLY A 116 -22.44 3.51 -79.89
C GLY A 116 -21.42 2.57 -80.53
N LEU A 117 -20.25 2.41 -79.91
CA LEU A 117 -19.29 1.37 -80.29
C LEU A 117 -19.81 0.02 -79.78
N GLU A 118 -19.89 -0.95 -80.68
CA GLU A 118 -20.20 -2.35 -80.38
C GLU A 118 -18.95 -3.18 -80.71
N GLY A 119 -18.23 -3.67 -79.68
CA GLY A 119 -16.97 -4.39 -79.85
C GLY A 119 -15.94 -4.20 -78.73
N GLU A 120 -14.76 -4.81 -78.92
CA GLU A 120 -13.61 -4.73 -78.01
C GLU A 120 -12.81 -3.44 -78.26
N MET A 121 -12.36 -2.77 -77.19
CA MET A 121 -11.49 -1.60 -77.27
C MET A 121 -10.24 -1.74 -76.43
N GLU A 122 -9.08 -1.63 -77.07
CA GLU A 122 -7.80 -1.43 -76.40
C GLU A 122 -7.36 0.03 -76.58
N ALA A 123 -7.36 0.81 -75.49
CA ALA A 123 -7.02 2.22 -75.57
C ALA A 123 -6.24 2.78 -74.38
N SER A 124 -5.19 3.58 -74.64
CA SER A 124 -4.42 4.17 -73.53
C SER A 124 -5.21 5.24 -72.77
N GLN A 125 -5.86 6.17 -73.49
CA GLN A 125 -6.56 7.32 -72.89
C GLN A 125 -7.85 7.66 -73.66
N PRO A 126 -8.88 6.78 -73.62
CA PRO A 126 -10.16 7.08 -74.24
C PRO A 126 -10.88 8.24 -73.54
N ILE A 127 -11.49 9.12 -74.34
CA ILE A 127 -12.26 10.28 -73.83
C ILE A 127 -13.66 10.27 -74.45
N GLY A 128 -14.68 10.17 -73.60
CA GLY A 128 -16.07 10.42 -74.01
C GLY A 128 -16.64 9.36 -74.94
N LEU A 129 -16.84 8.12 -74.46
CA LEU A 129 -17.43 7.01 -75.23
C LEU A 129 -18.83 6.69 -74.71
N PRO A 130 -19.88 7.43 -75.12
CA PRO A 130 -21.23 7.17 -74.64
C PRO A 130 -21.85 5.94 -75.30
N GLY A 131 -22.45 5.05 -74.51
CA GLY A 131 -23.18 3.88 -75.02
C GLY A 131 -22.26 2.85 -75.67
N LEU A 132 -21.15 2.51 -75.01
CA LEU A 132 -20.26 1.42 -75.42
C LEU A 132 -20.85 0.10 -74.92
N GLU A 133 -20.97 -0.88 -75.81
CA GLU A 133 -21.35 -2.26 -75.49
C GLU A 133 -20.16 -3.18 -75.82
N GLY A 134 -19.52 -3.77 -74.81
CA GLY A 134 -18.32 -4.62 -74.98
C GLY A 134 -17.24 -4.49 -73.90
N GLU A 135 -16.14 -5.22 -74.08
CA GLU A 135 -14.96 -5.22 -73.19
C GLU A 135 -14.06 -4.00 -73.45
N VAL A 136 -13.65 -3.31 -72.37
CA VAL A 136 -12.76 -2.14 -72.46
C VAL A 136 -11.50 -2.37 -71.62
N GLU A 137 -10.36 -2.46 -72.28
CA GLU A 137 -9.04 -2.41 -71.63
C GLU A 137 -8.45 -1.01 -71.80
N ALA A 138 -8.42 -0.24 -70.70
CA ALA A 138 -7.96 1.15 -70.77
C ALA A 138 -7.09 1.61 -69.60
N SER A 139 -5.95 2.26 -69.89
CA SER A 139 -5.08 2.74 -68.81
C SER A 139 -5.69 3.90 -68.01
N GLN A 140 -6.23 4.92 -68.69
CA GLN A 140 -6.76 6.14 -68.06
C GLN A 140 -8.03 6.65 -68.78
N PRO A 141 -9.16 5.90 -68.73
CA PRO A 141 -10.40 6.34 -69.36
C PRO A 141 -10.98 7.56 -68.64
N ILE A 142 -11.49 8.52 -69.42
CA ILE A 142 -12.18 9.71 -68.91
C ILE A 142 -13.58 9.79 -69.52
N GLY A 143 -14.62 9.67 -68.69
CA GLY A 143 -16.00 9.90 -69.12
C GLY A 143 -16.54 8.82 -70.05
N LEU A 144 -16.86 7.63 -69.51
CA LEU A 144 -17.54 6.55 -70.25
C LEU A 144 -19.00 6.41 -69.74
N PRO A 145 -19.93 7.29 -70.15
CA PRO A 145 -21.31 7.21 -69.67
C PRO A 145 -22.10 6.07 -70.34
N GLY A 146 -22.80 5.26 -69.55
CA GLY A 146 -23.67 4.19 -70.06
C GLY A 146 -22.89 3.07 -70.74
N LEU A 147 -21.87 2.55 -70.05
CA LEU A 147 -21.11 1.40 -70.50
C LEU A 147 -21.81 0.13 -70.01
N GLU A 148 -22.06 -0.81 -70.91
CA GLU A 148 -22.58 -2.15 -70.60
C GLU A 148 -21.48 -3.17 -70.95
N GLY A 149 -20.88 -3.82 -69.93
CA GLY A 149 -19.74 -4.74 -70.13
C GLY A 149 -18.66 -4.70 -69.03
N GLU A 150 -17.61 -5.50 -69.23
CA GLU A 150 -16.44 -5.59 -68.34
C GLU A 150 -15.46 -4.45 -68.61
N VAL A 151 -14.97 -3.82 -67.55
CA VAL A 151 -13.99 -2.72 -67.63
C VAL A 151 -12.76 -3.05 -66.80
N GLU A 152 -11.61 -3.19 -67.46
CA GLU A 152 -10.30 -3.24 -66.80
C GLU A 152 -9.61 -1.88 -66.95
N ALA A 153 -9.53 -1.11 -65.86
CA ALA A 153 -8.96 0.22 -65.90
C ALA A 153 -7.99 0.55 -64.76
N SER A 154 -6.82 1.09 -65.09
CA SER A 154 -5.84 1.44 -64.05
C SER A 154 -6.27 2.66 -63.23
N GLN A 155 -6.70 3.75 -63.88
CA GLN A 155 -7.06 5.01 -63.23
C GLN A 155 -8.29 5.67 -63.90
N PRO A 156 -9.48 5.05 -63.82
CA PRO A 156 -10.67 5.63 -64.43
C PRO A 156 -11.13 6.90 -63.70
N ILE A 157 -11.54 7.90 -64.47
CA ILE A 157 -12.14 9.14 -63.96
C ILE A 157 -13.53 9.32 -64.59
N GLY A 158 -14.57 9.21 -63.78
CA GLY A 158 -15.94 9.48 -64.23
C GLY A 158 -16.52 8.39 -65.15
N LEU A 159 -16.97 7.26 -64.59
CA LEU A 159 -17.76 6.24 -65.30
C LEU A 159 -19.22 6.26 -64.79
N PRO A 160 -20.04 7.27 -65.15
CA PRO A 160 -21.43 7.31 -64.70
C PRO A 160 -22.29 6.25 -65.39
N GLY A 161 -22.99 5.41 -64.62
CA GLY A 161 -23.91 4.40 -65.15
C GLY A 161 -23.21 3.26 -65.89
N LEU A 162 -22.15 2.70 -65.30
CA LEU A 162 -21.62 1.40 -65.72
C LEU A 162 -22.50 0.31 -65.10
N GLU A 163 -22.99 -0.59 -65.95
CA GLU A 163 -23.75 -1.79 -65.61
C GLU A 163 -22.86 -3.00 -65.94
N GLY A 164 -22.30 -3.67 -64.92
CA GLY A 164 -21.29 -4.74 -65.09
C GLY A 164 -20.23 -4.85 -63.99
N GLU A 165 -19.29 -5.79 -64.16
CA GLU A 165 -18.13 -6.00 -63.29
C GLU A 165 -17.01 -5.01 -63.65
N GLY A 166 -16.42 -4.36 -62.64
CA GLY A 166 -15.36 -3.37 -62.83
C GLY A 166 -14.13 -3.63 -61.99
N GLU A 167 -12.99 -3.87 -62.63
CA GLU A 167 -11.69 -3.93 -61.96
C GLU A 167 -10.95 -2.59 -62.11
N ALA A 168 -10.74 -1.88 -61.00
CA ALA A 168 -10.10 -0.58 -61.02
C ALA A 168 -9.04 -0.38 -59.92
N SER A 169 -7.81 -0.05 -60.29
CA SER A 169 -6.77 0.18 -59.26
C SER A 169 -7.04 1.44 -58.43
N GLN A 170 -7.33 2.59 -59.05
CA GLN A 170 -7.54 3.88 -58.34
C GLN A 170 -8.68 4.69 -58.96
N PRO A 171 -9.94 4.24 -58.86
CA PRO A 171 -11.06 4.95 -59.45
C PRO A 171 -11.37 6.26 -58.70
N ILE A 172 -11.68 7.32 -59.47
CA ILE A 172 -12.13 8.60 -58.94
C ILE A 172 -13.50 8.96 -59.53
N GLY A 173 -14.52 9.07 -58.68
CA GLY A 173 -15.83 9.61 -59.08
C GLY A 173 -16.63 8.70 -60.00
N LEU A 174 -17.14 7.56 -59.51
CA LEU A 174 -18.03 6.66 -60.27
C LEU A 174 -19.48 6.75 -59.74
N PRO A 175 -20.27 7.76 -60.15
CA PRO A 175 -21.65 7.89 -59.67
C PRO A 175 -22.60 6.90 -60.37
N GLY A 176 -23.44 6.20 -59.61
CA GLY A 176 -24.49 5.34 -60.15
C GLY A 176 -23.96 4.06 -60.80
N LEU A 177 -23.05 3.37 -60.12
CA LEU A 177 -22.65 2.01 -60.48
C LEU A 177 -23.69 1.00 -59.98
N GLU A 178 -24.03 0.03 -60.82
CA GLU A 178 -24.83 -1.14 -60.46
C GLU A 178 -23.98 -2.38 -60.77
N GLY A 179 -23.45 -3.07 -59.73
CA GLY A 179 -22.55 -4.21 -59.88
C GLY A 179 -21.46 -4.35 -58.80
N GLU A 180 -20.67 -5.43 -58.88
CA GLU A 180 -19.51 -5.70 -58.01
C GLU A 180 -18.31 -4.82 -58.41
N VAL A 181 -17.65 -4.20 -57.43
CA VAL A 181 -16.48 -3.34 -57.64
C VAL A 181 -15.29 -3.84 -56.86
N GLU A 182 -14.23 -4.24 -57.57
CA GLU A 182 -12.92 -4.53 -56.99
C GLU A 182 -12.00 -3.31 -57.16
N ALA A 183 -11.65 -2.64 -56.05
CA ALA A 183 -10.81 -1.45 -56.12
C ALA A 183 -9.80 -1.28 -54.97
N SER A 184 -8.54 -0.99 -55.27
CA SER A 184 -7.52 -0.86 -54.21
C SER A 184 -7.67 0.42 -53.36
N GLN A 185 -7.93 1.57 -54.00
CA GLN A 185 -8.03 2.87 -53.32
C GLN A 185 -9.11 3.77 -53.97
N PRO A 186 -10.40 3.40 -53.91
CA PRO A 186 -11.46 4.20 -54.49
C PRO A 186 -11.66 5.51 -53.73
N ILE A 187 -11.88 6.59 -54.48
CA ILE A 187 -12.20 7.93 -53.92
C ILE A 187 -13.51 8.43 -54.51
N GLY A 188 -14.52 8.64 -53.66
CA GLY A 188 -15.76 9.32 -54.06
C GLY A 188 -16.65 8.49 -54.99
N LEU A 189 -17.27 7.43 -54.49
CA LEU A 189 -18.27 6.63 -55.24
C LEU A 189 -19.69 6.92 -54.71
N PRO A 190 -20.34 8.04 -55.09
CA PRO A 190 -21.70 8.34 -54.62
C PRO A 190 -22.77 7.48 -55.31
N GLY A 191 -23.67 6.87 -54.54
CA GLY A 191 -24.82 6.13 -55.07
C GLY A 191 -24.43 4.85 -55.80
N LEU A 192 -23.59 4.03 -55.16
CA LEU A 192 -23.24 2.68 -55.62
C LEU A 192 -24.29 1.71 -55.05
N GLU A 193 -24.86 0.87 -55.92
CA GLU A 193 -25.77 -0.23 -55.56
C GLU A 193 -25.05 -1.55 -55.90
N GLY A 194 -24.54 -2.26 -54.87
CA GLY A 194 -23.69 -3.45 -55.04
C GLY A 194 -22.57 -3.60 -54.01
N ASP A 195 -21.88 -4.75 -54.03
CA ASP A 195 -20.83 -5.10 -53.09
C ASP A 195 -19.49 -4.45 -53.47
N VAL A 196 -18.74 -3.98 -52.46
CA VAL A 196 -17.45 -3.30 -52.65
C VAL A 196 -16.36 -4.02 -51.88
N GLU A 197 -15.37 -4.57 -52.62
CA GLU A 197 -14.12 -5.06 -52.03
C GLU A 197 -13.03 -3.99 -52.22
N ALA A 198 -12.61 -3.34 -51.13
CA ALA A 198 -11.64 -2.24 -51.21
C ALA A 198 -10.62 -2.18 -50.09
N SER A 199 -9.35 -1.94 -50.41
CA SER A 199 -8.30 -1.87 -49.38
C SER A 199 -8.44 -0.62 -48.50
N GLN A 200 -8.52 0.57 -49.11
CA GLN A 200 -8.54 1.86 -48.41
C GLN A 200 -9.54 2.84 -49.04
N PRO A 201 -10.86 2.57 -48.96
CA PRO A 201 -11.85 3.47 -49.53
C PRO A 201 -11.93 4.80 -48.77
N ILE A 202 -12.05 5.91 -49.51
CA ILE A 202 -12.22 7.26 -48.96
C ILE A 202 -13.50 7.90 -49.53
N GLY A 203 -14.46 8.21 -48.65
CA GLY A 203 -15.64 8.98 -49.03
C GLY A 203 -16.60 8.23 -49.95
N LEU A 204 -17.34 7.25 -49.42
CA LEU A 204 -18.40 6.53 -50.15
C LEU A 204 -19.80 6.95 -49.63
N PRO A 205 -20.35 8.12 -50.05
CA PRO A 205 -21.66 8.56 -49.58
C PRO A 205 -22.81 7.83 -50.27
N GLY A 206 -23.78 7.30 -49.51
CA GLY A 206 -24.99 6.69 -50.07
C GLY A 206 -24.74 5.37 -50.79
N LEU A 207 -23.97 4.48 -50.17
CA LEU A 207 -23.73 3.12 -50.65
C LEU A 207 -24.82 2.19 -50.10
N GLU A 208 -25.42 1.38 -50.98
CA GLU A 208 -26.39 0.32 -50.63
C GLU A 208 -25.77 -1.03 -51.03
N GLY A 209 -25.29 -1.83 -50.05
CA GLY A 209 -24.52 -3.07 -50.29
C GLY A 209 -23.51 -3.43 -49.19
N GLU A 210 -22.89 -4.61 -49.26
CA GLU A 210 -21.85 -5.07 -48.32
C GLU A 210 -20.50 -4.40 -48.64
N VAL A 211 -19.77 -3.96 -47.59
CA VAL A 211 -18.43 -3.37 -47.75
C VAL A 211 -17.40 -4.18 -46.98
N GLU A 212 -16.48 -4.81 -47.71
CA GLU A 212 -15.27 -5.43 -47.16
C GLU A 212 -14.09 -4.46 -47.31
N ALA A 213 -13.63 -3.87 -46.20
CA ALA A 213 -12.55 -2.89 -46.26
C ALA A 213 -11.55 -2.90 -45.10
N SER A 214 -10.25 -2.81 -45.40
CA SER A 214 -9.23 -2.85 -44.34
C SER A 214 -9.16 -1.55 -43.51
N GLN A 215 -9.19 -0.38 -44.15
CA GLN A 215 -9.08 0.93 -43.47
C GLN A 215 -9.99 1.99 -44.11
N PRO A 216 -11.33 1.84 -43.99
CA PRO A 216 -12.26 2.82 -44.56
C PRO A 216 -12.19 4.16 -43.81
N ILE A 217 -12.22 5.26 -44.57
CA ILE A 217 -12.26 6.63 -44.03
C ILE A 217 -13.49 7.36 -44.57
N GLY A 218 -14.42 7.74 -43.69
CA GLY A 218 -15.56 8.58 -44.04
C GLY A 218 -16.58 7.90 -44.96
N LEU A 219 -17.43 7.03 -44.40
CA LEU A 219 -18.56 6.40 -45.11
C LEU A 219 -19.91 6.97 -44.64
N PRO A 220 -20.28 8.22 -44.99
CA PRO A 220 -21.53 8.80 -44.52
C PRO A 220 -22.76 8.23 -45.24
N GLY A 221 -23.76 7.76 -44.49
CA GLY A 221 -25.04 7.31 -45.05
C GLY A 221 -24.95 6.01 -45.85
N LEU A 222 -24.24 5.01 -45.33
CA LEU A 222 -24.20 3.65 -45.87
C LEU A 222 -25.36 2.86 -45.26
N GLU A 223 -26.12 2.16 -46.11
CA GLU A 223 -27.22 1.26 -45.77
C GLU A 223 -26.77 -0.18 -46.16
N GLY A 224 -26.27 -0.96 -45.18
CA GLY A 224 -25.57 -2.23 -45.43
C GLY A 224 -24.53 -2.62 -44.35
N ASP A 225 -24.06 -3.87 -44.41
CA ASP A 225 -23.10 -4.42 -43.44
C ASP A 225 -21.66 -4.03 -43.79
N VAL A 226 -20.85 -3.75 -42.77
CA VAL A 226 -19.44 -3.34 -42.94
C VAL A 226 -18.53 -4.27 -42.16
N GLU A 227 -17.65 -4.99 -42.87
CA GLU A 227 -16.53 -5.73 -42.27
C GLU A 227 -15.24 -4.90 -42.41
N ALA A 228 -14.75 -4.35 -41.29
CA ALA A 228 -13.58 -3.48 -41.32
C ALA A 228 -12.58 -3.68 -40.17
N SER A 229 -11.29 -3.63 -40.46
CA SER A 229 -10.26 -3.79 -39.40
C SER A 229 -10.03 -2.50 -38.60
N GLN A 230 -9.88 -1.35 -39.26
CA GLN A 230 -9.60 -0.06 -38.58
C GLN A 230 -10.41 1.11 -39.18
N PRO A 231 -11.74 1.13 -39.02
CA PRO A 231 -12.56 2.23 -39.54
C PRO A 231 -12.30 3.55 -38.81
N ILE A 232 -12.27 4.66 -39.57
CA ILE A 232 -12.16 6.02 -39.04
C ILE A 232 -13.33 6.87 -39.52
N GLY A 233 -14.15 7.38 -38.59
CA GLY A 233 -15.20 8.36 -38.87
C GLY A 233 -16.34 7.85 -39.75
N LEU A 234 -17.25 7.05 -39.18
CA LEU A 234 -18.43 6.51 -39.88
C LEU A 234 -19.74 7.17 -39.39
N PRO A 235 -20.06 8.42 -39.77
CA PRO A 235 -21.27 9.09 -39.31
C PRO A 235 -22.52 8.62 -40.07
N GLY A 236 -23.59 8.24 -39.36
CA GLY A 236 -24.91 7.93 -39.93
C GLY A 236 -24.97 6.61 -40.71
N LEU A 237 -24.44 5.52 -40.14
CA LEU A 237 -24.64 4.16 -40.67
C LEU A 237 -25.95 3.56 -40.17
N GLU A 238 -26.62 2.81 -41.05
CA GLU A 238 -27.80 1.98 -40.78
C GLU A 238 -27.45 0.53 -41.21
N GLY A 239 -26.94 -0.31 -40.30
CA GLY A 239 -26.41 -1.67 -40.58
C GLY A 239 -25.53 -2.26 -39.46
N GLU A 240 -25.17 -3.55 -39.53
CA GLU A 240 -24.25 -4.20 -38.58
C GLU A 240 -22.79 -3.83 -38.90
N VAL A 241 -22.00 -3.50 -37.87
CA VAL A 241 -20.57 -3.17 -38.01
C VAL A 241 -19.72 -4.15 -37.22
N GLU A 242 -18.94 -4.99 -37.92
CA GLU A 242 -17.91 -5.83 -37.33
C GLU A 242 -16.55 -5.11 -37.43
N ALA A 243 -16.05 -4.58 -36.31
CA ALA A 243 -14.80 -3.82 -36.28
C ALA A 243 -13.84 -4.21 -35.15
N SER A 244 -12.54 -4.34 -35.48
CA SER A 244 -11.53 -4.68 -34.47
C SER A 244 -11.02 -3.47 -33.68
N GLN A 245 -10.79 -2.31 -34.31
CA GLN A 245 -10.29 -1.09 -33.63
C GLN A 245 -10.93 0.21 -34.20
N PRO A 246 -12.23 0.48 -33.95
CA PRO A 246 -12.87 1.69 -34.49
C PRO A 246 -12.38 2.98 -33.79
N ILE A 247 -12.19 4.06 -34.56
CA ILE A 247 -11.82 5.40 -34.07
C ILE A 247 -12.91 6.41 -34.46
N GLY A 248 -13.64 6.93 -33.47
CA GLY A 248 -14.59 8.04 -33.61
C GLY A 248 -15.85 7.70 -34.44
N LEU A 249 -16.86 7.12 -33.81
CA LEU A 249 -18.15 6.74 -34.43
C LEU A 249 -19.33 7.64 -33.95
N PRO A 250 -19.42 8.92 -34.36
CA PRO A 250 -20.54 9.76 -33.98
C PRO A 250 -21.82 9.42 -34.79
N GLY A 251 -22.90 9.05 -34.10
CA GLY A 251 -24.25 8.96 -34.67
C GLY A 251 -24.57 7.65 -35.41
N LEU A 252 -24.36 6.50 -34.75
CA LEU A 252 -24.78 5.18 -35.25
C LEU A 252 -26.21 4.84 -34.79
N GLU A 253 -27.00 4.21 -35.66
CA GLU A 253 -28.32 3.65 -35.36
C GLU A 253 -28.29 2.16 -35.78
N GLY A 254 -27.65 1.30 -34.96
CA GLY A 254 -27.40 -0.12 -35.22
C GLY A 254 -26.51 -0.80 -34.16
N ASP A 255 -26.46 -2.14 -34.14
CA ASP A 255 -25.64 -2.92 -33.20
C ASP A 255 -24.16 -2.91 -33.62
N VAL A 256 -23.26 -2.65 -32.67
CA VAL A 256 -21.80 -2.59 -32.90
C VAL A 256 -21.11 -3.67 -32.07
N GLU A 257 -20.49 -4.66 -32.72
CA GLU A 257 -19.57 -5.60 -32.08
C GLU A 257 -18.13 -5.10 -32.24
N ALA A 258 -17.62 -4.40 -31.21
CA ALA A 258 -16.24 -3.88 -31.20
C ALA A 258 -15.40 -4.49 -30.07
N SER A 259 -14.17 -4.91 -30.40
CA SER A 259 -13.25 -5.52 -29.42
C SER A 259 -12.37 -4.53 -28.65
N GLN A 260 -12.04 -3.35 -29.21
CA GLN A 260 -11.20 -2.30 -28.58
C GLN A 260 -11.53 -0.86 -29.08
N PRO A 261 -12.63 -0.22 -28.65
CA PRO A 261 -12.91 1.16 -29.05
C PRO A 261 -11.96 2.18 -28.39
N ILE A 262 -11.45 3.16 -29.15
CA ILE A 262 -10.55 4.24 -28.67
C ILE A 262 -11.26 5.60 -28.78
N GLY A 263 -11.50 6.27 -27.65
CA GLY A 263 -11.95 7.67 -27.58
C GLY A 263 -10.78 8.66 -27.58
N LEU A 264 -10.90 9.80 -28.28
CA LEU A 264 -9.89 10.87 -28.23
C LEU A 264 -10.18 11.84 -27.07
N PRO A 265 -9.15 12.34 -26.36
CA PRO A 265 -9.33 13.30 -25.25
C PRO A 265 -9.76 14.69 -25.75
N GLY A 266 -10.88 15.20 -25.23
CA GLY A 266 -11.26 16.61 -25.33
C GLY A 266 -10.55 17.42 -24.24
N LEU A 267 -9.65 18.34 -24.61
CA LEU A 267 -9.00 19.24 -23.67
C LEU A 267 -9.98 20.32 -23.18
N GLU A 268 -10.11 20.45 -21.86
CA GLU A 268 -10.89 21.48 -21.18
C GLU A 268 -10.16 22.84 -21.14
N GLY A 269 -10.93 23.94 -21.30
CA GLY A 269 -10.43 25.31 -21.17
C GLY A 269 -11.41 26.42 -21.60
N ASP A 270 -12.41 26.69 -20.75
CA ASP A 270 -13.14 27.97 -20.48
C ASP A 270 -13.92 28.74 -21.59
N PRO A 271 -14.96 29.53 -21.20
CA PRO A 271 -16.25 29.56 -21.87
C PRO A 271 -16.36 30.62 -22.97
N ILE A 272 -17.35 30.43 -23.84
CA ILE A 272 -17.77 31.26 -24.99
C ILE A 272 -17.24 30.70 -26.33
N GLY A 273 -17.81 29.58 -26.79
CA GLY A 273 -17.61 29.11 -28.16
C GLY A 273 -18.17 27.72 -28.47
N LEU A 274 -19.50 27.62 -28.62
CA LEU A 274 -20.28 26.46 -29.11
C LEU A 274 -20.22 25.15 -28.29
N PRO A 275 -21.35 24.44 -28.10
CA PRO A 275 -21.37 23.19 -27.36
C PRO A 275 -20.62 22.08 -28.11
N GLY A 276 -19.70 21.40 -27.43
CA GLY A 276 -19.37 20.02 -27.78
C GLY A 276 -20.63 19.17 -27.57
N LEU A 277 -20.93 18.26 -28.50
CA LEU A 277 -22.13 17.44 -28.43
C LEU A 277 -22.12 16.55 -27.17
N PRO A 278 -23.31 16.18 -26.63
CA PRO A 278 -23.44 15.39 -25.40
C PRO A 278 -22.67 14.07 -25.45
N GLY A 279 -22.25 13.62 -24.27
CA GLY A 279 -21.82 12.25 -24.01
C GLY A 279 -22.89 11.25 -24.44
N LEU A 280 -22.48 9.98 -24.54
CA LEU A 280 -23.44 8.89 -24.71
C LEU A 280 -24.38 8.91 -23.50
N GLU A 281 -25.67 9.14 -23.73
CA GLU A 281 -26.72 9.03 -22.72
C GLU A 281 -27.22 7.57 -22.77
N GLY A 282 -26.65 6.70 -21.94
CA GLY A 282 -26.99 5.27 -21.86
C GLY A 282 -25.87 4.38 -21.29
N ASP A 283 -26.26 3.25 -20.70
CA ASP A 283 -25.37 2.25 -20.09
C ASP A 283 -24.36 1.72 -21.12
N VAL A 284 -23.07 1.68 -20.76
CA VAL A 284 -21.99 1.20 -21.62
C VAL A 284 -21.49 -0.16 -21.13
N GLU A 285 -21.78 -1.23 -21.89
CA GLU A 285 -21.16 -2.55 -21.70
C GLU A 285 -19.93 -2.68 -22.62
N ALA A 286 -18.71 -2.62 -22.07
CA ALA A 286 -17.48 -2.72 -22.87
C ALA A 286 -16.36 -3.49 -22.14
N SER A 287 -15.66 -4.39 -22.86
CA SER A 287 -14.63 -5.23 -22.23
C SER A 287 -13.32 -4.50 -21.85
N GLN A 288 -12.86 -3.53 -22.66
CA GLN A 288 -11.63 -2.76 -22.43
C GLN A 288 -11.73 -1.30 -22.96
N PRO A 289 -12.65 -0.45 -22.46
CA PRO A 289 -12.76 0.92 -22.94
C PRO A 289 -11.53 1.77 -22.55
N ILE A 290 -11.01 2.57 -23.49
CA ILE A 290 -9.87 3.49 -23.27
C ILE A 290 -10.29 4.93 -23.64
N GLY A 291 -10.18 5.87 -22.69
CA GLY A 291 -10.21 7.31 -22.99
C GLY A 291 -11.59 7.94 -23.29
N LEU A 292 -12.66 7.54 -22.60
CA LEU A 292 -14.01 8.15 -22.76
C LEU A 292 -14.23 9.24 -21.68
N PRO A 293 -14.13 10.54 -22.01
CA PRO A 293 -14.51 11.63 -21.08
C PRO A 293 -16.02 11.91 -21.12
N GLY A 294 -16.62 12.19 -19.95
CA GLY A 294 -17.96 12.79 -19.81
C GLY A 294 -19.15 11.86 -20.09
N LEU A 295 -19.15 10.62 -19.56
CA LEU A 295 -20.36 9.81 -19.51
C LEU A 295 -21.21 10.20 -18.28
N GLU A 296 -22.52 10.26 -18.47
CA GLU A 296 -23.53 10.48 -17.44
C GLU A 296 -24.38 9.19 -17.44
N GLY A 297 -24.06 8.22 -16.56
CA GLY A 297 -24.66 6.87 -16.53
C GLY A 297 -23.74 5.75 -16.01
N ASP A 298 -24.31 4.56 -15.73
CA ASP A 298 -23.60 3.41 -15.15
C ASP A 298 -22.68 2.72 -16.18
N VAL A 299 -21.49 2.30 -15.75
CA VAL A 299 -20.49 1.66 -16.62
C VAL A 299 -20.16 0.25 -16.11
N GLU A 300 -20.49 -0.77 -16.92
CA GLU A 300 -20.05 -2.15 -16.70
C GLU A 300 -18.86 -2.47 -17.64
N ALA A 301 -17.64 -2.56 -17.09
CA ALA A 301 -16.44 -2.77 -17.90
C ALA A 301 -15.40 -3.71 -17.29
N SER A 302 -14.78 -4.61 -18.08
CA SER A 302 -13.81 -5.56 -17.52
C SER A 302 -12.48 -4.88 -17.12
N GLN A 303 -11.87 -4.09 -18.00
CA GLN A 303 -10.58 -3.44 -17.75
C GLN A 303 -10.54 -2.01 -18.32
N PRO A 304 -11.30 -1.05 -17.76
CA PRO A 304 -11.31 0.32 -18.25
C PRO A 304 -9.96 1.03 -17.96
N ILE A 305 -9.48 1.83 -18.93
CA ILE A 305 -8.24 2.63 -18.79
C ILE A 305 -8.52 4.11 -19.10
N GLY A 306 -8.28 5.02 -18.17
CA GLY A 306 -8.26 6.46 -18.46
C GLY A 306 -9.63 7.11 -18.72
N LEU A 307 -10.61 6.95 -17.82
CA LEU A 307 -11.93 7.62 -17.90
C LEU A 307 -12.00 8.81 -16.93
N PRO A 308 -11.63 10.05 -17.34
CA PRO A 308 -11.77 11.23 -16.50
C PRO A 308 -13.21 11.78 -16.49
N GLY A 309 -13.70 12.19 -15.31
CA GLY A 309 -14.95 12.94 -15.14
C GLY A 309 -16.23 12.15 -15.41
N LEU A 310 -16.39 10.97 -14.78
CA LEU A 310 -17.68 10.27 -14.75
C LEU A 310 -18.48 10.70 -13.52
N GLU A 311 -19.78 10.93 -13.72
CA GLU A 311 -20.81 11.00 -12.66
C GLU A 311 -21.68 9.74 -12.80
N GLY A 312 -21.53 8.74 -11.92
CA GLY A 312 -22.28 7.46 -11.96
C GLY A 312 -21.57 6.27 -11.27
N GLU A 313 -22.28 5.13 -11.09
CA GLU A 313 -21.73 3.89 -10.53
C GLU A 313 -20.82 3.19 -11.56
N VAL A 314 -19.65 2.71 -11.14
CA VAL A 314 -18.70 1.97 -12.00
C VAL A 314 -18.49 0.56 -11.46
N GLU A 315 -18.96 -0.46 -12.19
CA GLU A 315 -18.65 -1.86 -11.95
C GLU A 315 -17.49 -2.31 -12.86
N ALA A 316 -16.28 -2.50 -12.30
CA ALA A 316 -15.12 -2.85 -13.12
C ALA A 316 -14.13 -3.86 -12.52
N SER A 317 -13.70 -4.87 -13.30
CA SER A 317 -12.84 -5.91 -12.72
C SER A 317 -11.38 -5.47 -12.45
N GLN A 318 -10.76 -4.67 -13.33
CA GLN A 318 -9.38 -4.16 -13.15
C GLN A 318 -9.20 -2.74 -13.73
N PRO A 319 -9.81 -1.69 -13.15
CA PRO A 319 -9.68 -0.33 -13.66
C PRO A 319 -8.26 0.24 -13.47
N ILE A 320 -7.75 0.98 -14.47
CA ILE A 320 -6.44 1.65 -14.42
C ILE A 320 -6.60 3.15 -14.73
N GLY A 321 -6.22 4.03 -13.80
CA GLY A 321 -6.10 5.47 -14.09
C GLY A 321 -7.41 6.23 -14.31
N LEU A 322 -8.34 6.25 -13.35
CA LEU A 322 -9.59 7.02 -13.40
C LEU A 322 -9.51 8.25 -12.48
N PRO A 323 -9.00 9.42 -12.93
CA PRO A 323 -8.94 10.63 -12.12
C PRO A 323 -10.26 11.42 -12.14
N GLY A 324 -10.68 11.96 -10.98
CA GLY A 324 -11.83 12.87 -10.86
C GLY A 324 -13.19 12.20 -11.02
N LEU A 325 -13.41 11.12 -10.29
CA LEU A 325 -14.68 10.40 -10.19
C LEU A 325 -15.48 10.93 -9.00
N GLU A 326 -16.75 11.31 -9.24
CA GLU A 326 -17.76 11.59 -8.21
C GLU A 326 -18.79 10.45 -8.26
N GLY A 327 -18.67 9.43 -7.40
CA GLY A 327 -19.57 8.25 -7.36
C GLY A 327 -18.97 6.98 -6.73
N GLU A 328 -19.81 5.97 -6.49
CA GLU A 328 -19.42 4.65 -5.95
C GLU A 328 -18.69 3.81 -7.03
N VAL A 329 -17.58 3.17 -6.64
CA VAL A 329 -16.79 2.28 -7.54
C VAL A 329 -16.70 0.88 -6.94
N GLU A 330 -17.30 -0.10 -7.60
CA GLU A 330 -17.11 -1.53 -7.30
C GLU A 330 -16.02 -2.11 -8.22
N ALA A 331 -14.86 -2.47 -7.65
CA ALA A 331 -13.76 -3.00 -8.47
C ALA A 331 -12.97 -4.18 -7.88
N SER A 332 -12.54 -5.15 -8.69
CA SER A 332 -11.78 -6.29 -8.14
C SER A 332 -10.32 -5.94 -7.84
N GLN A 333 -9.62 -5.24 -8.76
CA GLN A 333 -8.19 -4.90 -8.64
C GLN A 333 -7.83 -3.51 -9.23
N PRO A 334 -8.29 -2.39 -8.66
CA PRO A 334 -7.96 -1.04 -9.13
C PRO A 334 -6.46 -0.68 -9.00
N ILE A 335 -5.91 0.00 -10.00
CA ILE A 335 -4.54 0.55 -10.01
C ILE A 335 -4.54 2.04 -10.39
N GLY A 336 -4.02 2.92 -9.52
CA GLY A 336 -3.67 4.31 -9.85
C GLY A 336 -4.82 5.28 -10.15
N LEU A 337 -5.83 5.37 -9.27
CA LEU A 337 -6.97 6.31 -9.27
C LEU A 337 -6.70 7.49 -8.29
N PRO A 338 -6.10 8.61 -8.73
CA PRO A 338 -5.92 9.80 -7.89
C PRO A 338 -7.18 10.70 -7.87
N GLY A 339 -7.57 11.22 -6.69
CA GLY A 339 -8.63 12.21 -6.54
C GLY A 339 -10.05 11.68 -6.75
N LEU A 340 -10.38 10.59 -6.07
CA LEU A 340 -11.75 10.07 -5.93
C LEU A 340 -12.41 10.76 -4.72
N GLU A 341 -13.63 11.26 -4.92
CA GLU A 341 -14.48 11.82 -3.89
C GLU A 341 -15.72 10.89 -3.81
N GLY A 342 -15.68 9.87 -2.92
CA GLY A 342 -16.73 8.83 -2.81
C GLY A 342 -16.26 7.47 -2.30
N ASP A 343 -17.22 6.62 -1.91
CA ASP A 343 -17.00 5.28 -1.38
C ASP A 343 -16.54 4.32 -2.48
N VAL A 344 -15.56 3.48 -2.18
CA VAL A 344 -15.04 2.49 -3.13
C VAL A 344 -15.09 1.15 -2.42
N GLU A 345 -15.51 0.08 -3.12
CA GLU A 345 -15.40 -1.30 -2.65
C GLU A 345 -14.42 -2.06 -3.56
N ALA A 346 -13.33 -2.62 -3.01
CA ALA A 346 -12.41 -3.41 -3.84
C ALA A 346 -11.61 -4.51 -3.15
N SER A 347 -11.38 -5.64 -3.84
CA SER A 347 -10.66 -6.78 -3.24
C SER A 347 -9.15 -6.53 -3.05
N GLN A 348 -8.48 -5.87 -4.00
CA GLN A 348 -7.04 -5.55 -3.93
C GLN A 348 -6.78 -4.15 -4.51
N ARG A 349 -6.10 -3.26 -3.79
CA ARG A 349 -5.82 -1.88 -4.26
C ARG A 349 -4.33 -1.61 -4.31
N ILE A 350 -3.83 -0.96 -5.37
CA ILE A 350 -2.41 -0.59 -5.48
C ILE A 350 -2.26 0.87 -5.93
N GLY A 351 -1.62 1.71 -5.09
CA GLY A 351 -1.02 2.98 -5.54
C GLY A 351 -1.97 4.16 -5.77
N LEU A 352 -2.96 4.40 -4.89
CA LEU A 352 -3.92 5.53 -4.99
C LEU A 352 -3.52 6.65 -4.00
N PRO A 353 -3.02 7.81 -4.47
CA PRO A 353 -2.82 8.98 -3.63
C PRO A 353 -4.08 9.87 -3.54
N GLY A 354 -4.43 10.35 -2.34
CA GLY A 354 -5.46 11.39 -2.13
C GLY A 354 -6.90 10.90 -2.29
N LEU A 355 -7.30 9.89 -1.50
CA LEU A 355 -8.70 9.49 -1.37
C LEU A 355 -9.31 10.22 -0.17
N GLU A 356 -10.48 10.83 -0.36
CA GLU A 356 -11.37 11.34 0.71
C GLU A 356 -12.62 10.44 0.74
N GLY A 357 -12.91 9.74 1.85
CA GLY A 357 -14.11 8.90 2.00
C GLY A 357 -13.88 7.52 2.65
N GLU A 358 -14.95 6.72 2.78
CA GLU A 358 -14.90 5.37 3.36
C GLU A 358 -14.24 4.39 2.36
N VAL A 359 -13.28 3.58 2.85
CA VAL A 359 -12.53 2.63 2.02
C VAL A 359 -12.66 1.21 2.55
N GLU A 360 -13.44 0.38 1.85
CA GLU A 360 -13.50 -1.07 2.10
C GLU A 360 -12.55 -1.84 1.16
N ALA A 361 -11.51 -2.49 1.70
CA ALA A 361 -10.56 -3.24 0.88
C ALA A 361 -9.91 -4.48 1.53
N SER A 362 -9.89 -5.63 0.86
CA SER A 362 -9.30 -6.84 1.48
C SER A 362 -7.77 -6.76 1.65
N GLN A 363 -7.03 -6.27 0.64
CA GLN A 363 -5.55 -6.19 0.65
C GLN A 363 -5.02 -4.92 -0.05
N PRO A 364 -5.20 -3.72 0.53
CA PRO A 364 -4.66 -2.50 -0.07
C PRO A 364 -3.13 -2.40 0.13
N ILE A 365 -2.42 -1.91 -0.88
CA ILE A 365 -0.97 -1.71 -0.90
C ILE A 365 -0.64 -0.29 -1.38
N GLY A 366 0.06 0.51 -0.58
CA GLY A 366 0.65 1.76 -1.04
C GLY A 366 -0.33 2.89 -1.34
N LEU A 367 -1.26 3.21 -0.42
CA LEU A 367 -2.18 4.36 -0.54
C LEU A 367 -1.68 5.51 0.36
N PRO A 368 -0.93 6.50 -0.16
CA PRO A 368 -0.49 7.66 0.62
C PRO A 368 -1.58 8.74 0.71
N GLY A 369 -1.78 9.34 1.89
CA GLY A 369 -2.66 10.51 2.06
C GLY A 369 -4.14 10.18 1.94
N LEU A 370 -4.63 9.24 2.74
CA LEU A 370 -6.05 8.89 2.81
C LEU A 370 -6.67 9.66 3.99
N GLU A 371 -7.72 10.44 3.73
CA GLU A 371 -8.54 11.10 4.75
C GLU A 371 -9.89 10.35 4.84
N GLY A 372 -10.18 9.71 5.97
CA GLY A 372 -11.45 8.96 6.18
C GLY A 372 -11.31 7.60 6.86
N GLU A 373 -12.44 6.91 7.01
CA GLU A 373 -12.55 5.57 7.63
C GLU A 373 -12.05 4.48 6.66
N MET A 374 -11.25 3.53 7.13
CA MET A 374 -10.79 2.37 6.34
C MET A 374 -11.12 1.05 7.02
N GLU A 375 -11.83 0.16 6.33
CA GLU A 375 -11.97 -1.24 6.72
C GLU A 375 -11.12 -2.14 5.80
N ALA A 376 -10.08 -2.78 6.34
CA ALA A 376 -9.18 -3.60 5.53
C ALA A 376 -8.61 -4.86 6.18
N SER A 377 -8.62 -6.00 5.48
CA SER A 377 -8.12 -7.25 6.09
C SER A 377 -6.59 -7.27 6.29
N GLN A 378 -5.81 -6.88 5.27
CA GLN A 378 -4.33 -6.94 5.31
C GLN A 378 -3.68 -5.75 4.57
N PRO A 379 -3.83 -4.51 5.09
CA PRO A 379 -3.21 -3.35 4.46
C PRO A 379 -1.68 -3.38 4.60
N ILE A 380 -0.96 -2.98 3.54
CA ILE A 380 0.51 -2.90 3.52
C ILE A 380 0.97 -1.53 3.03
N GLY A 381 1.76 -0.81 3.82
CA GLY A 381 2.46 0.38 3.36
C GLY A 381 1.57 1.59 3.06
N LEU A 382 0.70 2.00 3.99
CA LEU A 382 -0.14 3.19 3.87
C LEU A 382 0.47 4.34 4.70
N PRO A 383 1.28 5.23 4.11
CA PRO A 383 1.82 6.38 4.83
C PRO A 383 0.82 7.55 4.89
N GLY A 384 0.65 8.16 6.07
CA GLY A 384 -0.16 9.38 6.21
C GLY A 384 -1.66 9.16 6.00
N LEU A 385 -2.25 8.18 6.69
CA LEU A 385 -3.70 8.07 6.79
C LEU A 385 -4.16 8.87 8.01
N GLU A 386 -5.18 9.69 7.81
CA GLU A 386 -5.78 10.59 8.79
C GLU A 386 -7.25 10.13 8.93
N GLY A 387 -7.59 9.42 10.02
CA GLY A 387 -8.92 8.80 10.21
C GLY A 387 -8.91 7.47 10.97
N GLU A 388 -10.10 6.89 11.17
CA GLU A 388 -10.30 5.60 11.84
C GLU A 388 -9.92 4.42 10.93
N MET A 389 -9.26 3.40 11.46
CA MET A 389 -8.88 2.20 10.71
C MET A 389 -9.27 0.93 11.46
N GLU A 390 -10.07 0.08 10.82
CA GLU A 390 -10.32 -1.30 11.26
C GLU A 390 -9.55 -2.27 10.37
N ALA A 391 -8.55 -2.99 10.93
CA ALA A 391 -7.74 -3.91 10.14
C ALA A 391 -7.29 -5.20 10.83
N SER A 392 -7.38 -6.35 10.15
CA SER A 392 -6.97 -7.62 10.79
C SER A 392 -5.45 -7.76 10.97
N GLN A 393 -4.65 -7.48 9.92
CA GLN A 393 -3.19 -7.68 9.95
C GLN A 393 -2.44 -6.58 9.18
N PRO A 394 -2.49 -5.32 9.65
CA PRO A 394 -1.77 -4.22 9.00
C PRO A 394 -0.25 -4.39 9.11
N ILE A 395 0.48 -4.08 8.03
CA ILE A 395 1.95 -4.14 7.98
C ILE A 395 2.53 -2.83 7.46
N GLY A 396 3.40 -2.19 8.26
CA GLY A 396 4.25 -1.10 7.75
C GLY A 396 3.50 0.20 7.44
N LEU A 397 2.68 0.72 8.35
CA LEU A 397 1.91 1.97 8.16
C LEU A 397 2.58 3.10 8.96
N PRO A 398 3.46 3.92 8.36
CA PRO A 398 4.11 5.02 9.05
C PRO A 398 3.22 6.28 9.09
N GLY A 399 3.15 6.96 10.24
CA GLY A 399 2.47 8.26 10.35
C GLY A 399 0.95 8.16 10.20
N LEU A 400 0.30 7.28 10.96
CA LEU A 400 -1.17 7.33 11.07
C LEU A 400 -1.55 8.33 12.16
N GLU A 401 -2.55 9.16 11.87
CA GLU A 401 -3.22 10.05 12.83
C GLU A 401 -4.68 9.56 12.95
N GLY A 402 -5.10 9.06 14.11
CA GLY A 402 -6.47 8.56 14.35
C GLY A 402 -6.55 7.25 15.14
N GLU A 403 -7.79 6.76 15.35
CA GLU A 403 -8.07 5.51 16.07
C GLU A 403 -7.75 4.29 15.19
N VAL A 404 -7.01 3.31 15.73
CA VAL A 404 -6.65 2.08 15.01
C VAL A 404 -7.12 0.86 15.79
N GLU A 405 -8.10 0.15 15.23
CA GLU A 405 -8.51 -1.18 15.69
C GLU A 405 -7.81 -2.27 14.87
N ALA A 406 -6.88 -3.02 15.46
CA ALA A 406 -6.13 -4.05 14.74
C ALA A 406 -5.86 -5.37 15.47
N SER A 407 -6.12 -6.51 14.82
CA SER A 407 -5.87 -7.80 15.50
C SER A 407 -4.37 -8.12 15.69
N GLN A 408 -3.55 -7.99 14.63
CA GLN A 408 -2.12 -8.35 14.67
C GLN A 408 -1.26 -7.36 13.86
N PRO A 409 -1.17 -6.09 14.28
CA PRO A 409 -0.38 -5.09 13.57
C PRO A 409 1.13 -5.38 13.69
N ILE A 410 1.86 -5.17 12.59
CA ILE A 410 3.32 -5.32 12.53
C ILE A 410 3.96 -4.05 11.97
N GLY A 411 4.83 -3.40 12.76
CA GLY A 411 5.68 -2.33 12.24
C GLY A 411 4.93 -1.04 11.90
N LEU A 412 4.21 -0.44 12.85
CA LEU A 412 3.52 0.86 12.67
C LEU A 412 4.31 1.97 13.39
N PRO A 413 5.29 2.62 12.75
CA PRO A 413 6.07 3.68 13.38
C PRO A 413 5.34 5.04 13.34
N GLY A 414 5.39 5.81 14.43
CA GLY A 414 4.85 7.17 14.47
C GLY A 414 3.32 7.21 14.40
N LEU A 415 2.65 6.49 15.30
CA LEU A 415 1.20 6.55 15.44
C LEU A 415 0.84 7.68 16.43
N GLU A 416 -0.06 8.58 16.05
CA GLU A 416 -0.68 9.56 16.94
C GLU A 416 -2.16 9.18 17.10
N GLY A 417 -2.59 8.80 18.31
CA GLY A 417 -3.99 8.40 18.58
C GLY A 417 -4.16 7.12 19.41
N GLU A 418 -5.43 6.74 19.64
CA GLU A 418 -5.80 5.53 20.38
C GLU A 418 -5.58 4.27 19.53
N VAL A 419 -4.96 3.24 20.11
CA VAL A 419 -4.69 1.97 19.42
C VAL A 419 -5.25 0.80 20.22
N GLU A 420 -6.25 0.12 19.68
CA GLU A 420 -6.75 -1.16 20.20
C GLU A 420 -6.13 -2.32 19.40
N ALA A 421 -5.24 -3.10 20.02
CA ALA A 421 -4.56 -4.19 19.33
C ALA A 421 -4.42 -5.51 20.12
N SER A 422 -4.82 -6.65 19.53
CA SER A 422 -4.72 -7.92 20.26
C SER A 422 -3.27 -8.40 20.45
N GLN A 423 -2.44 -8.40 19.40
CA GLN A 423 -1.06 -8.91 19.44
C GLN A 423 -0.09 -8.05 18.61
N PRO A 424 0.13 -6.78 18.98
CA PRO A 424 1.01 -5.90 18.22
C PRO A 424 2.48 -6.31 18.34
N ILE A 425 3.21 -6.21 17.22
CA ILE A 425 4.66 -6.44 17.16
C ILE A 425 5.36 -5.23 16.54
N GLY A 426 6.20 -4.55 17.32
CA GLY A 426 7.05 -3.49 16.80
C GLY A 426 6.31 -2.21 16.40
N LEU A 427 5.65 -1.53 17.33
CA LEU A 427 5.09 -0.17 17.16
C LEU A 427 6.03 0.85 17.82
N PRO A 428 7.09 1.34 17.15
CA PRO A 428 7.96 2.35 17.73
C PRO A 428 7.34 3.75 17.63
N GLY A 429 7.38 4.54 18.71
CA GLY A 429 6.92 5.94 18.69
C GLY A 429 5.42 6.08 18.52
N LEU A 430 4.62 5.38 19.32
CA LEU A 430 3.20 5.66 19.45
C LEU A 430 3.03 6.71 20.56
N GLU A 431 2.32 7.78 20.24
CA GLU A 431 1.99 8.92 21.09
C GLU A 431 0.47 8.89 21.32
N GLY A 432 0.02 8.45 22.50
CA GLY A 432 -1.40 8.19 22.79
C GLY A 432 -1.68 7.00 23.72
N GLU A 433 -2.96 6.75 24.00
CA GLU A 433 -3.43 5.61 24.81
C GLU A 433 -3.41 4.32 23.98
N GLY A 434 -2.86 3.24 24.55
CA GLY A 434 -2.74 1.95 23.86
C GLY A 434 -3.34 0.80 24.65
N GLU A 435 -4.39 0.18 24.13
CA GLU A 435 -4.94 -1.06 24.66
C GLU A 435 -4.37 -2.26 23.90
N ALA A 436 -3.61 -3.15 24.57
CA ALA A 436 -3.06 -4.33 23.92
C ALA A 436 -3.01 -5.61 24.74
N SER A 437 -3.54 -6.72 24.24
CA SER A 437 -3.53 -7.97 25.03
C SER A 437 -2.12 -8.55 25.24
N GLN A 438 -1.29 -8.64 24.19
CA GLN A 438 0.05 -9.25 24.25
C GLN A 438 1.09 -8.50 23.39
N PRO A 439 1.42 -7.24 23.70
CA PRO A 439 2.38 -6.47 22.91
C PRO A 439 3.82 -7.01 23.06
N ILE A 440 4.55 -7.05 21.94
CA ILE A 440 5.97 -7.43 21.90
C ILE A 440 6.79 -6.34 21.22
N GLY A 441 7.77 -5.78 21.94
CA GLY A 441 8.81 -4.94 21.35
C GLY A 441 8.34 -3.56 20.88
N LEU A 442 7.71 -2.76 21.75
CA LEU A 442 7.29 -1.38 21.45
C LEU A 442 8.27 -0.38 22.11
N PRO A 443 9.31 0.10 21.41
CA PRO A 443 10.24 1.07 21.97
C PRO A 443 9.71 2.51 21.84
N GLY A 444 9.89 3.34 22.88
CA GLY A 444 9.57 4.77 22.82
C GLY A 444 8.07 5.05 22.73
N LEU A 445 7.27 4.40 23.59
CA LEU A 445 5.86 4.73 23.77
C LEU A 445 5.75 5.94 24.70
N GLU A 446 4.91 6.92 24.33
CA GLU A 446 4.54 8.05 25.18
C GLU A 446 3.01 8.00 25.42
N GLY A 447 2.56 7.75 26.65
CA GLY A 447 1.15 7.61 27.01
C GLY A 447 0.82 6.40 27.91
N GLU A 448 -0.46 6.30 28.30
CA GLU A 448 -0.98 5.20 29.13
C GLU A 448 -1.06 3.89 28.32
N VAL A 449 -0.60 2.79 28.91
CA VAL A 449 -0.61 1.45 28.28
C VAL A 449 -1.39 0.47 29.13
N GLU A 450 -2.54 0.03 28.63
CA GLU A 450 -3.30 -1.08 29.20
C GLU A 450 -2.93 -2.39 28.49
N ALA A 451 -2.24 -3.31 29.17
CA ALA A 451 -1.81 -4.56 28.55
C ALA A 451 -1.82 -5.81 29.42
N SER A 452 -2.31 -6.94 28.91
CA SER A 452 -2.36 -8.17 29.73
C SER A 452 -0.96 -8.73 30.02
N GLN A 453 -0.12 -8.88 28.98
CA GLN A 453 1.20 -9.53 29.10
C GLN A 453 2.25 -8.86 28.20
N PRO A 454 2.62 -7.60 28.47
CA PRO A 454 3.61 -6.89 27.65
C PRO A 454 5.02 -7.49 27.82
N ILE A 455 5.75 -7.64 26.72
CA ILE A 455 7.13 -8.15 26.71
C ILE A 455 8.05 -7.17 25.96
N GLY A 456 9.07 -6.66 26.65
CA GLY A 456 10.18 -5.96 26.00
C GLY A 456 9.80 -4.57 25.47
N LEU A 457 9.27 -3.68 26.31
CA LEU A 457 8.99 -2.27 25.96
C LEU A 457 10.09 -1.36 26.56
N PRO A 458 11.18 -1.08 25.84
CA PRO A 458 12.24 -0.19 26.34
C PRO A 458 11.88 1.29 26.15
N GLY A 459 12.12 2.12 27.17
CA GLY A 459 11.93 3.57 27.07
C GLY A 459 10.47 3.98 26.93
N LEU A 460 9.60 3.43 27.78
CA LEU A 460 8.18 3.83 27.86
C LEU A 460 8.09 5.01 28.82
N GLU A 461 7.42 6.09 28.39
CA GLU A 461 7.11 7.28 29.20
C GLU A 461 5.57 7.34 29.36
N GLY A 462 5.05 7.09 30.57
CA GLY A 462 3.63 6.98 30.87
C GLY A 462 3.27 5.80 31.78
N ASP A 463 2.01 5.77 32.24
CA ASP A 463 1.53 4.78 33.19
C ASP A 463 1.24 3.43 32.50
N VAL A 464 1.50 2.33 33.21
CA VAL A 464 1.31 0.97 32.70
C VAL A 464 0.38 0.18 33.61
N GLU A 465 -0.82 -0.14 33.13
CA GLU A 465 -1.70 -1.11 33.76
C GLU A 465 -1.51 -2.48 33.09
N ALA A 466 -0.88 -3.44 33.80
CA ALA A 466 -0.58 -4.74 33.21
C ALA A 466 -0.61 -5.95 34.14
N SER A 467 -1.18 -7.08 33.71
CA SER A 467 -1.22 -8.26 34.58
C SER A 467 0.17 -8.86 34.84
N GLN A 468 0.98 -9.07 33.79
CA GLN A 468 2.29 -9.74 33.90
C GLN A 468 3.35 -9.13 32.97
N PRO A 469 3.77 -7.88 33.21
CA PRO A 469 4.80 -7.24 32.38
C PRO A 469 6.17 -7.91 32.58
N ILE A 470 6.89 -8.14 31.48
CA ILE A 470 8.23 -8.75 31.49
C ILE A 470 9.22 -7.89 30.70
N GLY A 471 10.29 -7.45 31.36
CA GLY A 471 11.44 -6.86 30.67
C GLY A 471 11.18 -5.48 30.10
N LEU A 472 10.73 -4.52 30.92
CA LEU A 472 10.52 -3.12 30.52
C LEU A 472 11.68 -2.26 31.08
N PRO A 473 12.81 -2.12 30.37
CA PRO A 473 13.93 -1.32 30.85
C PRO A 473 13.69 0.19 30.59
N GLY A 474 13.99 1.03 31.58
CA GLY A 474 13.90 2.49 31.43
C GLY A 474 12.45 2.97 31.26
N LEU A 475 11.54 2.47 32.11
CA LEU A 475 10.16 2.93 32.17
C LEU A 475 10.11 4.17 33.07
N GLU A 476 9.47 5.25 32.62
CA GLU A 476 9.17 6.44 33.41
C GLU A 476 7.64 6.54 33.54
N GLY A 477 7.06 6.44 34.75
CA GLY A 477 5.62 6.39 35.01
C GLY A 477 5.18 5.37 36.06
N GLU A 478 3.90 5.43 36.48
CA GLU A 478 3.32 4.50 37.46
C GLU A 478 3.10 3.11 36.83
N VAL A 479 3.31 2.04 37.61
CA VAL A 479 3.07 0.65 37.16
C VAL A 479 2.09 -0.04 38.09
N GLU A 480 0.87 -0.26 37.62
CA GLU A 480 -0.11 -1.12 38.27
C GLU A 480 -0.03 -2.53 37.67
N ALA A 481 0.53 -3.50 38.42
CA ALA A 481 0.73 -4.84 37.89
C ALA A 481 0.64 -6.00 38.87
N SER A 482 0.02 -7.12 38.48
CA SER A 482 -0.06 -8.28 39.39
C SER A 482 1.31 -8.91 39.65
N GLN A 483 2.11 -9.18 38.61
CA GLN A 483 3.39 -9.91 38.72
C GLN A 483 4.46 -9.37 37.76
N PRO A 484 4.94 -8.13 37.96
CA PRO A 484 6.00 -7.58 37.11
C PRO A 484 7.33 -8.32 37.32
N ILE A 485 8.03 -8.62 36.22
CA ILE A 485 9.33 -9.30 36.24
C ILE A 485 10.35 -8.52 35.42
N GLY A 486 11.44 -8.10 36.07
CA GLY A 486 12.60 -7.57 35.36
C GLY A 486 12.36 -6.20 34.75
N LEU A 487 12.05 -5.19 35.55
CA LEU A 487 11.94 -3.79 35.12
C LEU A 487 13.17 -2.99 35.63
N PRO A 488 14.32 -3.05 34.93
CA PRO A 488 15.52 -2.34 35.37
C PRO A 488 15.44 -0.84 35.04
N GLY A 489 15.81 0.02 36.00
CA GLY A 489 15.82 1.47 35.81
C GLY A 489 14.42 2.05 35.62
N LEU A 490 13.47 1.63 36.46
CA LEU A 490 12.11 2.19 36.49
C LEU A 490 12.15 3.49 37.32
N GLU A 491 11.57 4.56 36.80
CA GLU A 491 11.35 5.84 37.51
C GLU A 491 9.83 6.04 37.64
N GLY A 492 9.27 5.92 38.84
CA GLY A 492 7.83 5.96 39.11
C GLY A 492 7.37 4.94 40.16
N ASP A 493 6.13 5.09 40.62
CA ASP A 493 5.56 4.25 41.67
C ASP A 493 5.13 2.88 41.12
N VAL A 494 5.21 1.84 41.95
CA VAL A 494 4.83 0.47 41.57
C VAL A 494 3.80 -0.08 42.55
N GLU A 495 2.57 -0.26 42.08
CA GLU A 495 1.52 -1.02 42.79
C GLU A 495 1.49 -2.46 42.26
N ALA A 496 2.01 -3.43 43.03
CA ALA A 496 2.12 -4.80 42.54
C ALA A 496 1.97 -5.91 43.57
N SER A 497 1.29 -7.02 43.22
CA SER A 497 1.17 -8.13 44.17
C SER A 497 2.50 -8.84 44.44
N GLN A 498 3.27 -9.18 43.41
CA GLN A 498 4.50 -9.98 43.54
C GLN A 498 5.60 -9.52 42.55
N PRO A 499 6.15 -8.31 42.72
CA PRO A 499 7.22 -7.83 41.85
C PRO A 499 8.51 -8.63 42.07
N ILE A 500 9.19 -9.00 40.97
CA ILE A 500 10.45 -9.76 41.01
C ILE A 500 11.52 -9.07 40.16
N GLY A 501 12.64 -8.72 40.79
CA GLY A 501 13.85 -8.30 40.06
C GLY A 501 13.71 -6.92 39.42
N LEU A 502 13.47 -5.88 40.21
CA LEU A 502 13.43 -4.49 39.74
C LEU A 502 14.70 -3.74 40.22
N PRO A 503 15.85 -3.89 39.53
CA PRO A 503 17.08 -3.22 39.94
C PRO A 503 17.08 -1.74 39.56
N GLY A 504 17.47 -0.86 40.49
CA GLY A 504 17.56 0.59 40.23
C GLY A 504 16.18 1.23 40.02
N LEU A 505 15.20 0.87 40.85
CA LEU A 505 13.89 1.49 40.87
C LEU A 505 13.98 2.80 41.66
N GLU A 506 13.46 3.90 41.11
CA GLU A 506 13.27 5.19 41.79
C GLU A 506 11.76 5.44 41.90
N GLY A 507 11.18 5.47 43.11
CA GLY A 507 9.73 5.56 43.36
C GLY A 507 9.23 4.67 44.51
N GLU A 508 7.99 4.90 44.95
CA GLU A 508 7.34 4.12 46.01
C GLU A 508 6.94 2.72 45.51
N VAL A 509 6.99 1.72 46.38
CA VAL A 509 6.54 0.35 46.06
C VAL A 509 5.49 -0.12 47.05
N GLU A 510 4.25 -0.24 46.59
CA GLU A 510 3.17 -0.90 47.33
C GLU A 510 3.05 -2.36 46.84
N ALA A 511 3.51 -3.32 47.65
CA ALA A 511 3.52 -4.72 47.22
C ALA A 511 3.32 -5.79 48.30
N SER A 512 2.61 -6.87 47.97
CA SER A 512 2.43 -7.96 48.95
C SER A 512 3.74 -8.71 49.24
N GLN A 513 4.48 -9.13 48.21
CA GLN A 513 5.67 -9.97 48.36
C GLN A 513 6.77 -9.61 47.35
N PRO A 514 7.39 -8.41 47.46
CA PRO A 514 8.47 -8.02 46.57
C PRO A 514 9.73 -8.87 46.80
N ILE A 515 10.38 -9.30 45.71
CA ILE A 515 11.60 -10.12 45.76
C ILE A 515 12.69 -9.49 44.89
N GLY A 516 13.84 -9.18 45.50
CA GLY A 516 15.04 -8.81 44.76
C GLY A 516 14.94 -7.44 44.09
N LEU A 517 14.81 -6.37 44.88
CA LEU A 517 14.85 -4.97 44.40
C LEU A 517 16.18 -4.32 44.83
N PRO A 518 17.31 -4.60 44.15
CA PRO A 518 18.60 -4.03 44.53
C PRO A 518 18.71 -2.56 44.08
N GLY A 519 19.18 -1.68 44.96
CA GLY A 519 19.36 -0.26 44.66
C GLY A 519 18.05 0.48 44.43
N LEU A 520 17.04 0.20 45.26
CA LEU A 520 15.77 0.93 45.24
C LEU A 520 15.96 2.28 45.94
N GLU A 521 15.44 3.36 45.36
CA GLU A 521 15.35 4.70 45.96
C GLU A 521 13.86 5.06 46.08
N GLY A 522 13.30 5.03 47.29
CA GLY A 522 11.88 5.22 47.57
C GLY A 522 11.36 4.34 48.71
N ASP A 523 10.14 4.63 49.18
CA ASP A 523 9.52 3.93 50.30
C ASP A 523 8.92 2.59 49.86
N VAL A 524 8.89 1.60 50.75
CA VAL A 524 8.33 0.27 50.49
C VAL A 524 7.25 -0.08 51.51
N GLU A 525 6.00 -0.13 51.07
CA GLU A 525 4.89 -0.70 51.83
C GLU A 525 4.67 -2.16 51.41
N ALA A 526 5.10 -3.12 52.23
CA ALA A 526 5.02 -4.53 51.84
C ALA A 526 4.79 -5.56 52.95
N SER A 527 4.00 -6.60 52.69
CA SER A 527 3.78 -7.64 53.72
C SER A 527 5.04 -8.45 54.02
N GLN A 528 5.75 -8.95 52.99
CA GLN A 528 6.90 -9.85 53.15
C GLN A 528 8.01 -9.58 52.12
N PRO A 529 8.69 -8.42 52.18
CA PRO A 529 9.78 -8.12 51.28
C PRO A 529 10.99 -9.03 51.52
N ILE A 530 11.60 -9.53 50.44
CA ILE A 530 12.79 -10.40 50.51
C ILE A 530 13.90 -9.86 49.61
N GLY A 531 15.06 -9.57 50.21
CA GLY A 531 16.27 -9.26 49.46
C GLY A 531 16.23 -7.90 48.78
N LEU A 532 16.20 -6.81 49.55
CA LEU A 532 16.30 -5.43 49.04
C LEU A 532 17.67 -4.84 49.45
N PRO A 533 18.78 -5.22 48.78
CA PRO A 533 20.09 -4.70 49.12
C PRO A 533 20.28 -3.26 48.62
N GLY A 534 20.78 -2.37 49.48
CA GLY A 534 21.04 -0.98 49.11
C GLY A 534 19.78 -0.17 48.85
N LEU A 535 18.74 -0.37 49.66
CA LEU A 535 17.51 0.42 49.62
C LEU A 535 17.75 1.77 50.31
N GLU A 536 17.34 2.87 49.68
CA GLU A 536 17.29 4.22 50.27
C GLU A 536 15.82 4.63 50.36
N GLY A 537 15.25 4.72 51.56
CA GLY A 537 13.82 4.94 51.82
C GLY A 537 13.28 4.14 53.01
N ASP A 538 12.08 4.50 53.46
CA ASP A 538 11.44 3.87 54.61
C ASP A 538 10.78 2.52 54.22
N VAL A 539 10.71 1.59 55.17
CA VAL A 539 10.10 0.26 54.96
C VAL A 539 9.01 0.00 56.00
N GLU A 540 7.75 -0.01 55.57
CA GLU A 540 6.62 -0.50 56.36
C GLU A 540 6.33 -1.96 55.98
N ALA A 541 6.70 -2.92 56.84
CA ALA A 541 6.56 -4.33 56.49
C ALA A 541 6.28 -5.31 57.64
N SER A 542 5.45 -6.34 57.41
CA SER A 542 5.20 -7.33 58.47
C SER A 542 6.43 -8.20 58.78
N GLN A 543 7.09 -8.75 57.76
CA GLN A 543 8.19 -9.72 57.93
C GLN A 543 9.29 -9.52 56.88
N PRO A 544 10.02 -8.39 56.90
CA PRO A 544 11.11 -8.17 55.96
C PRO A 544 12.28 -9.12 56.22
N ILE A 545 12.87 -9.66 55.16
CA ILE A 545 14.02 -10.57 55.22
C ILE A 545 15.14 -10.10 54.31
N GLY A 546 16.32 -9.84 54.88
CA GLY A 546 17.53 -9.58 54.11
C GLY A 546 17.52 -8.22 53.42
N LEU A 547 17.59 -7.14 54.20
CA LEU A 547 17.76 -5.76 53.69
C LEU A 547 19.17 -5.24 54.05
N PRO A 548 20.23 -5.72 53.39
CA PRO A 548 21.59 -5.27 53.70
C PRO A 548 21.85 -3.86 53.14
N GLY A 549 22.40 -2.97 53.96
CA GLY A 549 22.73 -1.60 53.54
C GLY A 549 21.50 -0.74 53.28
N LEU A 550 20.46 -0.88 54.09
CA LEU A 550 19.26 -0.02 54.03
C LEU A 550 19.59 1.34 54.68
N GLU A 551 19.19 2.44 54.04
CA GLU A 551 19.23 3.80 54.58
C GLU A 551 17.78 4.31 54.65
N GLY A 552 17.22 4.43 55.86
CA GLY A 552 15.80 4.75 56.10
C GLY A 552 15.23 4.03 57.34
N ASP A 553 14.03 4.43 57.74
CA ASP A 553 13.37 3.87 58.92
C ASP A 553 12.66 2.55 58.59
N VAL A 554 12.56 1.64 59.57
CA VAL A 554 11.90 0.34 59.42
C VAL A 554 10.82 0.16 60.48
N GLU A 555 9.55 0.18 60.05
CA GLU A 555 8.41 -0.24 60.86
C GLU A 555 8.05 -1.69 60.52
N ALA A 556 8.40 -2.64 61.40
CA ALA A 556 8.19 -4.05 61.11
C ALA A 556 7.89 -4.98 62.28
N SER A 557 6.98 -5.96 62.08
CA SER A 557 6.69 -6.92 63.17
C SER A 557 7.87 -7.85 63.49
N GLN A 558 8.48 -8.47 62.47
CA GLN A 558 9.52 -9.49 62.65
C GLN A 558 10.63 -9.39 61.61
N PRO A 559 11.42 -8.30 61.58
CA PRO A 559 12.51 -8.16 60.63
C PRO A 559 13.63 -9.18 60.91
N ILE A 560 14.19 -9.77 59.84
CA ILE A 560 15.29 -10.74 59.93
C ILE A 560 16.44 -10.33 59.00
N GLY A 561 17.63 -10.13 59.57
CA GLY A 561 18.85 -9.96 58.79
C GLY A 561 18.92 -8.61 58.07
N LEU A 562 19.04 -7.51 58.82
CA LEU A 562 19.26 -6.16 58.28
C LEU A 562 20.69 -5.70 58.62
N PRO A 563 21.74 -6.24 57.96
CA PRO A 563 23.11 -5.83 58.24
C PRO A 563 23.42 -4.45 57.66
N GLY A 564 24.03 -3.55 58.44
CA GLY A 564 24.42 -2.22 57.96
C GLY A 564 23.23 -1.31 57.67
N LEU A 565 22.19 -1.36 58.50
CA LEU A 565 21.04 -0.45 58.43
C LEU A 565 21.42 0.91 59.03
N GLU A 566 21.07 2.01 58.38
CA GLU A 566 21.15 3.39 58.91
C GLU A 566 19.73 3.95 59.00
N GLY A 567 19.21 4.19 60.21
CA GLY A 567 17.81 4.59 60.45
C GLY A 567 17.19 3.98 61.71
N GLU A 568 16.00 4.46 62.08
CA GLU A 568 15.24 3.98 63.24
C GLU A 568 14.57 2.62 62.95
N VAL A 569 14.48 1.76 63.96
CA VAL A 569 13.77 0.47 63.85
C VAL A 569 12.69 0.35 64.92
N GLU A 570 11.43 0.42 64.51
CA GLU A 570 10.28 0.08 65.34
C GLU A 570 9.85 -1.37 65.04
N ALA A 571 10.16 -2.31 65.94
CA ALA A 571 9.89 -3.72 65.68
C ALA A 571 9.54 -4.60 66.88
N SER A 572 8.59 -5.54 66.71
CA SER A 572 8.24 -6.44 67.82
C SER A 572 9.35 -7.44 68.15
N GLN A 573 9.91 -8.13 67.15
CA GLN A 573 10.89 -9.21 67.36
C GLN A 573 12.00 -9.20 66.30
N PRO A 574 12.85 -8.15 66.24
CA PRO A 574 13.93 -8.10 65.27
C PRO A 574 15.01 -9.15 65.57
N ILE A 575 15.53 -9.81 64.52
CA ILE A 575 16.58 -10.82 64.63
C ILE A 575 17.73 -10.50 63.67
N GLY A 576 18.95 -10.35 64.23
CA GLY A 576 20.17 -10.24 63.44
C GLY A 576 20.29 -8.90 62.70
N LEU A 577 20.52 -7.82 63.45
CA LEU A 577 20.79 -6.47 62.90
C LEU A 577 22.26 -6.08 63.18
N PRO A 578 23.25 -6.71 62.53
CA PRO A 578 24.65 -6.39 62.78
C PRO A 578 25.04 -5.04 62.15
N GLY A 579 25.72 -4.17 62.89
CA GLY A 579 26.19 -2.88 62.36
C GLY A 579 25.08 -1.89 62.04
N LEU A 580 24.02 -1.87 62.85
CA LEU A 580 22.94 -0.88 62.76
C LEU A 580 23.42 0.45 63.32
N GLU A 581 23.14 1.56 62.63
CA GLU A 581 23.31 2.94 63.11
C GLU A 581 21.92 3.59 63.21
N GLY A 582 21.44 3.88 64.43
CA GLY A 582 20.09 4.38 64.68
C GLY A 582 19.42 3.82 65.96
N GLU A 583 18.27 4.39 66.31
CA GLU A 583 17.49 3.99 67.50
C GLU A 583 16.71 2.69 67.23
N VAL A 584 16.55 1.86 68.26
CA VAL A 584 15.76 0.61 68.19
C VAL A 584 14.69 0.58 69.28
N GLU A 585 13.43 0.68 68.88
CA GLU A 585 12.27 0.42 69.75
C GLU A 585 11.76 -1.01 69.49
N ALA A 586 12.02 -1.95 70.43
CA ALA A 586 11.66 -3.34 70.20
C ALA A 586 11.25 -4.17 71.43
N SER A 587 10.26 -5.05 71.29
CA SER A 587 9.85 -5.90 72.43
C SER A 587 10.90 -6.95 72.78
N GLN A 588 11.41 -7.70 71.80
CA GLN A 588 12.32 -8.84 72.03
C GLN A 588 13.42 -8.94 70.97
N PRO A 589 14.33 -7.96 70.87
CA PRO A 589 15.41 -7.99 69.89
C PRO A 589 16.43 -9.11 70.21
N ILE A 590 16.90 -9.82 69.18
CA ILE A 590 17.88 -10.90 69.31
C ILE A 590 19.06 -10.67 68.35
N GLY A 591 20.26 -10.53 68.90
CA GLY A 591 21.50 -10.50 68.12
C GLY A 591 21.68 -9.19 67.35
N LEU A 592 21.98 -8.10 68.06
CA LEU A 592 22.34 -6.79 67.47
C LEU A 592 23.83 -6.49 67.74
N PRO A 593 24.78 -7.19 67.09
CA PRO A 593 26.20 -6.95 67.31
C PRO A 593 26.66 -5.65 66.63
N GLY A 594 27.38 -4.78 67.35
CA GLY A 594 27.94 -3.56 66.79
C GLY A 594 26.89 -2.50 66.43
N LEU A 595 25.83 -2.38 67.25
CA LEU A 595 24.83 -1.33 67.10
C LEU A 595 25.40 0.00 67.62
N GLU A 596 25.18 1.10 66.90
CA GLU A 596 25.45 2.48 67.33
C GLU A 596 24.11 3.25 67.40
N GLY A 597 23.62 3.54 68.61
CA GLY A 597 22.30 4.14 68.86
C GLY A 597 21.62 3.61 70.13
N ASP A 598 20.52 4.26 70.50
CA ASP A 598 19.78 3.93 71.72
C ASP A 598 18.85 2.73 71.51
N VAL A 599 18.63 1.94 72.56
CA VAL A 599 17.76 0.75 72.53
C VAL A 599 16.72 0.82 73.63
N GLU A 600 15.44 0.97 73.26
CA GLU A 600 14.30 0.78 74.14
C GLU A 600 13.71 -0.63 73.93
N ALA A 601 13.94 -1.55 74.88
CA ALA A 601 13.49 -2.93 74.69
C ALA A 601 13.06 -3.71 75.95
N SER A 602 12.00 -4.51 75.84
CA SER A 602 11.54 -5.30 77.00
C SER A 602 12.52 -6.43 77.38
N GLN A 603 12.95 -7.25 76.42
CA GLN A 603 13.78 -8.44 76.68
C GLN A 603 14.87 -8.64 75.62
N PRO A 604 15.84 -7.72 75.49
CA PRO A 604 16.91 -7.85 74.50
C PRO A 604 17.86 -9.01 74.84
N ILE A 605 18.28 -9.77 73.82
CA ILE A 605 19.22 -10.89 73.98
C ILE A 605 20.40 -10.73 73.01
N GLY A 606 21.61 -10.64 73.55
CA GLY A 606 22.85 -10.66 72.78
C GLY A 606 23.09 -9.38 71.98
N LEU A 607 23.44 -8.30 72.67
CA LEU A 607 23.87 -7.02 72.06
C LEU A 607 25.38 -6.79 72.30
N PRO A 608 26.28 -7.55 71.65
CA PRO A 608 27.71 -7.39 71.86
C PRO A 608 28.23 -6.13 71.14
N GLY A 609 29.00 -5.28 71.82
CA GLY A 609 29.63 -4.10 71.20
C GLY A 609 28.63 -3.01 70.82
N LEU A 610 27.57 -2.80 71.61
CA LEU A 610 26.63 -1.70 71.45
C LEU A 610 27.26 -0.39 71.94
N GLU A 611 27.09 0.71 71.20
CA GLU A 611 27.40 2.07 71.61
C GLU A 611 26.09 2.88 71.68
N GLY A 612 25.66 3.33 72.87
CA GLY A 612 24.36 3.99 73.09
C GLY A 612 23.67 3.62 74.41
N GLU A 613 22.60 4.34 74.75
CA GLU A 613 21.80 4.09 75.96
C GLU A 613 20.90 2.84 75.79
N VAL A 614 20.69 2.08 76.88
CA VAL A 614 19.79 0.92 76.89
C VAL A 614 18.77 1.04 78.00
N GLU A 615 17.50 1.23 77.63
CA GLU A 615 16.35 1.12 78.54
C GLU A 615 15.70 -0.26 78.35
N ALA A 616 15.88 -1.17 79.34
CA ALA A 616 15.37 -2.54 79.19
C ALA A 616 14.90 -3.26 80.46
N SER A 617 13.79 -4.00 80.37
CA SER A 617 13.28 -4.74 81.54
C SER A 617 14.17 -5.92 81.94
N GLN A 618 14.55 -6.79 81.00
CA GLN A 618 15.29 -8.04 81.28
C GLN A 618 16.37 -8.33 80.23
N PRO A 619 17.41 -7.47 80.08
CA PRO A 619 18.44 -7.69 79.08
C PRO A 619 19.33 -8.90 79.45
N ILE A 620 19.69 -9.70 78.44
CA ILE A 620 20.57 -10.87 78.60
C ILE A 620 21.76 -10.77 77.64
N GLY A 621 22.98 -10.69 78.19
CA GLY A 621 24.22 -10.74 77.42
C GLY A 621 24.48 -9.46 76.63
N LEU A 622 24.96 -8.43 77.32
CA LEU A 622 25.43 -7.15 76.73
C LEU A 622 26.95 -7.02 76.90
N PRO A 623 27.79 -7.86 76.27
CA PRO A 623 29.24 -7.78 76.42
C PRO A 623 29.82 -6.59 75.65
N GLY A 624 30.66 -5.77 76.29
CA GLY A 624 31.36 -4.67 75.62
C GLY A 624 30.46 -3.51 75.20
N LEU A 625 29.43 -3.20 76.00
CA LEU A 625 28.56 -2.04 75.80
C LEU A 625 29.29 -0.74 76.20
N GLU A 626 29.17 0.32 75.40
CA GLU A 626 29.62 1.69 75.72
C GLU A 626 28.37 2.59 75.79
N GLY A 627 27.95 3.01 76.98
CA GLY A 627 26.71 3.76 77.21
C GLY A 627 25.98 3.40 78.51
N ASP A 628 24.96 4.19 78.84
CA ASP A 628 24.21 4.04 80.09
C ASP A 628 23.16 2.93 79.99
N VAL A 629 22.90 2.23 81.10
CA VAL A 629 21.92 1.13 81.16
C VAL A 629 20.92 1.34 82.29
N GLU A 630 19.65 1.52 81.95
CA GLU A 630 18.52 1.46 82.88
C GLU A 630 17.82 0.10 82.74
N ALA A 631 17.96 -0.79 83.73
CA ALA A 631 17.40 -2.14 83.62
C ALA A 631 16.87 -2.80 84.90
N SER A 632 15.70 -3.44 84.82
CA SER A 632 15.10 -4.10 86.00
C SER A 632 15.86 -5.36 86.44
N GLN A 633 16.16 -6.30 85.52
CA GLN A 633 16.78 -7.58 85.87
C GLN A 633 17.85 -8.01 84.83
N PRO A 634 18.95 -7.24 84.66
CA PRO A 634 19.96 -7.56 83.67
C PRO A 634 20.76 -8.83 84.05
N ILE A 635 21.10 -9.66 83.05
CA ILE A 635 21.93 -10.85 83.22
C ILE A 635 23.13 -10.80 82.28
N GLY A 636 24.34 -10.73 82.85
CA GLY A 636 25.58 -10.80 82.09
C GLY A 636 25.89 -9.53 81.30
N LEU A 637 26.45 -8.52 81.98
CA LEU A 637 26.97 -7.27 81.39
C LEU A 637 28.51 -7.21 81.49
N PRO A 638 29.28 -8.11 80.84
CA PRO A 638 30.73 -8.11 80.98
C PRO A 638 31.38 -6.99 80.17
N GLY A 639 32.26 -6.18 80.78
CA GLY A 639 33.04 -5.17 80.05
C GLY A 639 32.23 -3.97 79.57
N LEU A 640 31.23 -3.52 80.34
CA LEU A 640 30.45 -2.32 80.04
C LEU A 640 31.20 -1.06 80.53
N GLU A 641 31.19 -0.01 79.71
CA GLU A 641 31.69 1.33 80.01
C GLU A 641 30.49 2.31 79.99
N GLY A 642 30.09 2.85 81.16
CA GLY A 642 28.87 3.67 81.32
C GLY A 642 28.16 3.46 82.66
N ASP A 643 27.18 4.31 82.96
CA ASP A 643 26.44 4.26 84.22
C ASP A 643 25.34 3.16 84.18
N VAL A 644 25.09 2.51 85.31
CA VAL A 644 24.12 1.40 85.40
C VAL A 644 23.14 1.62 86.56
N GLU A 645 21.87 1.79 86.24
CA GLU A 645 20.76 1.75 87.20
C GLU A 645 20.03 0.40 87.08
N ALA A 646 20.15 -0.47 88.10
CA ALA A 646 19.57 -1.82 88.04
C ALA A 646 18.90 -2.35 89.30
N SER A 647 17.74 -3.01 89.16
CA SER A 647 16.99 -3.50 90.32
C SER A 647 17.40 -4.87 90.85
N GLN A 648 17.80 -5.83 90.00
CA GLN A 648 18.26 -7.17 90.42
C GLN A 648 19.30 -7.75 89.45
N PRO A 649 20.48 -7.13 89.27
CA PRO A 649 21.45 -7.56 88.29
C PRO A 649 22.14 -8.89 88.68
N ILE A 650 22.42 -9.75 87.69
CA ILE A 650 23.18 -11.00 87.86
C ILE A 650 24.40 -11.00 86.95
N GLY A 651 25.60 -11.02 87.54
CA GLY A 651 26.87 -11.15 86.82
C GLY A 651 27.26 -9.90 86.04
N LEU A 652 27.88 -8.94 86.73
CA LEU A 652 28.40 -7.69 86.18
C LEU A 652 29.94 -7.63 86.24
N PRO A 653 30.68 -8.47 85.49
CA PRO A 653 32.13 -8.49 85.59
C PRO A 653 32.80 -7.39 84.75
N GLY A 654 33.73 -6.62 85.33
CA GLY A 654 34.52 -5.64 84.57
C GLY A 654 33.74 -4.42 84.10
N LEU A 655 32.93 -3.81 84.99
CA LEU A 655 32.23 -2.55 84.73
C LEU A 655 33.15 -1.35 85.00
N GLU A 656 33.10 -0.33 84.14
CA GLU A 656 33.70 0.99 84.32
C GLU A 656 32.58 2.06 84.26
N GLY A 657 32.27 2.73 85.38
CA GLY A 657 31.14 3.67 85.49
C GLY A 657 30.50 3.73 86.90
N GLU A 658 29.48 4.58 87.09
CA GLU A 658 28.67 4.61 88.32
C GLU A 658 27.64 3.47 88.32
N VAL A 659 27.48 2.77 89.45
CA VAL A 659 26.52 1.64 89.55
C VAL A 659 25.55 1.86 90.71
N GLU A 660 24.27 2.02 90.41
CA GLU A 660 23.18 1.97 91.38
C GLU A 660 22.42 0.64 91.26
N ALA A 661 22.67 -0.30 92.18
CA ALA A 661 22.09 -1.64 92.13
C ALA A 661 21.33 -2.04 93.39
N SER A 662 20.11 -2.57 93.24
CA SER A 662 19.43 -3.31 94.32
C SER A 662 19.58 -4.83 94.15
N GLN A 663 19.77 -5.52 95.28
CA GLN A 663 19.93 -6.98 95.38
C GLN A 663 20.88 -7.64 94.35
N PRO A 664 22.08 -7.09 94.05
CA PRO A 664 22.93 -7.64 93.00
C PRO A 664 23.52 -9.01 93.37
N ILE A 665 23.66 -9.90 92.38
CA ILE A 665 24.30 -11.21 92.53
C ILE A 665 25.57 -11.27 91.66
N GLY A 666 26.74 -11.20 92.29
CA GLY A 666 28.04 -11.28 91.62
C GLY A 666 28.46 -10.00 90.89
N LEU A 667 29.21 -9.14 91.58
CA LEU A 667 29.87 -7.92 91.06
C LEU A 667 31.42 -8.01 91.06
N PRO A 668 32.06 -8.94 90.33
CA PRO A 668 33.53 -9.03 90.33
C PRO A 668 34.19 -8.00 89.40
N GLY A 669 35.17 -7.22 89.88
CA GLY A 669 35.96 -6.32 89.04
C GLY A 669 35.25 -5.03 88.64
N LEU A 670 34.56 -4.38 89.57
CA LEU A 670 34.03 -3.01 89.40
C LEU A 670 35.19 -2.00 89.56
N GLU A 671 35.43 -1.18 88.52
CA GLU A 671 36.35 -0.05 88.51
C GLU A 671 35.52 1.26 88.46
N GLY A 672 35.14 1.81 89.63
CA GLY A 672 34.19 2.94 89.71
C GLY A 672 33.63 3.20 91.12
N GLU A 673 32.71 4.17 91.22
CA GLU A 673 31.87 4.43 92.41
C GLU A 673 30.55 3.64 92.29
N GLY A 674 30.03 3.07 93.38
CA GLY A 674 28.75 2.36 93.29
C GLY A 674 28.01 2.21 94.61
N GLU A 675 26.68 2.24 94.53
CA GLU A 675 25.75 1.97 95.63
C GLU A 675 25.07 0.62 95.42
N ALA A 676 25.20 -0.29 96.39
CA ALA A 676 24.58 -1.61 96.35
C ALA A 676 23.75 -1.92 97.60
N SER A 677 22.46 -2.22 97.43
CA SER A 677 21.61 -2.68 98.54
C SER A 677 21.44 -4.21 98.54
N GLN A 678 21.67 -4.86 99.68
CA GLN A 678 21.58 -6.31 99.89
C GLN A 678 22.37 -7.20 98.89
N PRO A 679 23.67 -6.93 98.62
CA PRO A 679 24.43 -7.70 97.64
C PRO A 679 24.72 -9.14 98.08
N ILE A 680 24.74 -10.09 97.12
CA ILE A 680 25.11 -11.50 97.32
C ILE A 680 26.38 -11.81 96.51
N GLY A 681 27.52 -11.97 97.22
CA GLY A 681 28.82 -12.32 96.64
C GLY A 681 29.52 -11.17 95.88
N LEU A 682 30.53 -10.56 96.52
CA LEU A 682 31.35 -9.45 95.98
C LEU A 682 32.86 -9.80 95.88
N PRO A 683 33.29 -10.73 95.02
CA PRO A 683 34.72 -11.07 94.91
C PRO A 683 35.49 -10.14 93.97
N GLY A 684 36.51 -9.41 94.46
CA GLY A 684 37.51 -8.73 93.62
C GLY A 684 37.16 -7.31 93.16
N LEU A 685 36.79 -6.42 94.09
CA LEU A 685 36.55 -5.00 93.81
C LEU A 685 37.86 -4.19 93.81
N GLU A 686 38.01 -3.26 92.86
CA GLU A 686 39.14 -2.32 92.81
C GLU A 686 38.70 -0.84 93.03
N GLY A 687 37.38 -0.56 93.10
CA GLY A 687 36.76 0.77 93.37
C GLY A 687 36.09 1.00 94.73
N GLU A 688 35.43 2.16 94.91
CA GLU A 688 34.70 2.55 96.14
C GLU A 688 33.22 2.10 96.05
N VAL A 689 32.81 1.16 96.91
CA VAL A 689 31.43 0.62 96.91
C VAL A 689 30.74 0.83 98.26
N GLU A 690 29.63 1.56 98.28
CA GLU A 690 28.74 1.69 99.42
C GLU A 690 27.73 0.53 99.43
N ALA A 691 27.95 -0.46 100.29
CA ALA A 691 27.06 -1.63 100.40
C ALA A 691 26.24 -1.64 101.70
N SER A 692 24.91 -1.74 101.58
CA SER A 692 24.02 -1.95 102.73
C SER A 692 23.56 -3.41 102.84
N GLN A 693 23.64 -4.02 104.04
CA GLN A 693 23.16 -5.39 104.33
C GLN A 693 23.73 -6.55 103.43
N PRO A 694 25.07 -6.72 103.27
CA PRO A 694 25.63 -7.76 102.40
C PRO A 694 25.45 -9.20 102.93
N ILE A 695 25.23 -10.17 102.03
CA ILE A 695 25.06 -11.60 102.34
C ILE A 695 26.16 -12.44 101.66
N GLY A 696 27.06 -13.03 102.46
CA GLY A 696 28.08 -13.98 101.98
C GLY A 696 29.32 -13.33 101.34
N LEU A 697 30.31 -12.95 102.17
CA LEU A 697 31.59 -12.37 101.76
C LEU A 697 32.76 -13.35 101.95
N PRO A 698 33.47 -13.76 100.89
CA PRO A 698 34.81 -14.32 101.01
C PRO A 698 35.89 -13.27 100.66
N GLY A 699 36.48 -12.64 101.68
CA GLY A 699 37.86 -12.12 101.65
C GLY A 699 38.13 -10.74 101.02
N LEU A 700 37.57 -9.66 101.56
CA LEU A 700 38.10 -8.28 101.39
C LEU A 700 37.99 -7.48 102.70
N GLU A 701 38.98 -6.60 102.94
CA GLU A 701 38.96 -5.58 104.00
C GLU A 701 38.09 -4.41 103.53
N VAL A 702 37.01 -4.10 104.24
CA VAL A 702 36.07 -3.03 103.90
C VAL A 702 36.25 -1.90 104.93
N ASP A 703 36.57 -0.69 104.48
CA ASP A 703 36.39 0.53 105.28
C ASP A 703 34.89 0.88 105.32
N ALA A 704 34.14 0.12 106.11
CA ALA A 704 32.71 0.26 106.23
C ALA A 704 32.37 1.45 107.12
N ASN A 705 31.98 2.59 106.54
CA ASN A 705 31.34 3.68 107.27
C ASN A 705 29.87 3.30 107.54
N THR A 706 29.66 2.38 108.49
CA THR A 706 28.33 1.84 108.80
C THR A 706 27.61 2.68 109.85
N SER A 707 26.49 3.30 109.46
CA SER A 707 25.42 3.70 110.39
C SER A 707 24.17 2.88 110.09
N GLY A 708 24.02 1.71 110.70
CA GLY A 708 22.79 0.90 110.59
C GLY A 708 22.90 -0.48 111.23
N ASP A 709 21.92 -0.83 112.05
CA ASP A 709 21.88 -2.01 112.93
C ASP A 709 21.96 -3.38 112.21
N VAL A 710 22.72 -4.31 112.80
CA VAL A 710 22.86 -5.72 112.38
C VAL A 710 21.78 -6.57 113.06
N GLU A 711 20.87 -7.20 112.30
CA GLU A 711 20.05 -8.32 112.79
C GLU A 711 20.58 -9.68 112.28
N GLU A 712 20.81 -10.56 113.25
CA GLU A 712 21.31 -11.93 113.10
C GLU A 712 20.14 -12.88 112.73
N ALA A 713 20.20 -13.53 111.57
CA ALA A 713 19.23 -14.57 111.18
C ALA A 713 19.87 -15.97 111.13
N VAL A 714 19.41 -16.82 112.04
CA VAL A 714 19.78 -18.23 112.22
C VAL A 714 18.91 -19.13 111.34
N GLY A 715 19.55 -20.04 110.57
CA GLY A 715 19.03 -21.40 110.33
C GLY A 715 18.75 -21.81 108.87
N GLY A 716 19.48 -22.83 108.38
CA GLY A 716 19.14 -23.56 107.15
C GLY A 716 20.11 -24.71 106.85
N GLN A 717 19.60 -25.94 106.75
CA GLN A 717 20.33 -27.22 106.80
C GLN A 717 21.20 -27.57 105.56
N GLN A 718 22.29 -28.30 105.80
CA GLN A 718 23.04 -29.05 104.78
C GLN A 718 22.18 -30.14 104.10
N PRO A 719 22.33 -30.38 102.78
CA PRO A 719 22.12 -31.69 102.21
C PRO A 719 23.44 -32.43 101.97
N SER A 720 23.43 -33.70 102.36
CA SER A 720 24.52 -34.66 102.21
C SER A 720 24.66 -35.15 100.76
N SER A 721 25.90 -35.22 100.29
CA SER A 721 26.32 -35.83 99.03
C SER A 721 25.91 -37.31 98.94
N ARG A 722 25.11 -37.67 97.93
CA ARG A 722 25.02 -39.05 97.43
C ARG A 722 25.45 -39.09 95.97
N THR A 723 26.60 -39.72 95.76
CA THR A 723 27.18 -40.13 94.49
C THR A 723 26.24 -41.11 93.77
N ALA A 724 25.87 -40.80 92.52
CA ALA A 724 25.34 -41.77 91.57
C ALA A 724 26.18 -41.69 90.29
N THR A 725 27.07 -42.66 90.17
CA THR A 725 27.83 -43.00 88.97
C THR A 725 26.88 -43.60 87.92
N SER A 726 26.89 -43.10 86.69
CA SER A 726 26.55 -43.91 85.52
C SER A 726 27.40 -43.52 84.32
N ALA A 727 28.46 -44.31 84.10
CA ALA A 727 29.06 -44.49 82.80
C ALA A 727 28.32 -45.65 82.11
N PHE A 728 28.00 -45.52 80.81
CA PHE A 728 27.78 -46.65 79.92
C PHE A 728 28.35 -46.40 78.52
N VAL A 729 29.56 -46.93 78.33
CA VAL A 729 30.18 -47.61 77.18
C VAL A 729 29.43 -47.64 75.81
N GLN A 730 30.09 -47.06 74.80
CA GLN A 730 30.55 -47.62 73.50
C GLN A 730 29.69 -48.68 72.75
N GLY A 731 29.19 -48.28 71.56
CA GLY A 731 29.42 -48.96 70.26
C GLY A 731 28.56 -50.16 69.84
N GLY A 732 27.97 -50.09 68.63
CA GLY A 732 27.61 -51.28 67.84
C GLY A 732 26.50 -51.13 66.78
N THR A 733 26.91 -50.94 65.52
CA THR A 733 26.31 -51.41 64.23
C THR A 733 24.78 -51.49 64.04
N GLY A 734 24.31 -50.80 62.98
CA GLY A 734 23.03 -50.98 62.31
C GLY A 734 22.84 -49.93 61.24
#